data_AF-A0AAV9TTF8-F1
#
_entry.id   AF-A0AAV9TTF8-F1
#
_cell.length_a   1.000
_cell.length_b   1.000
_cell.length_c   1.000
_cell.angle_alpha   90.00
_cell.angle_beta   90.00
_cell.angle_gamma   90.00
#
_symmetry.space_group_name_H-M   'P 1'
#
loop_
_entity.id
_entity.type
_entity.pdbx_description
1 polymer ?
#
loop_
_entity_poly.entity_id
_entity_poly.type
_entity_poly.pdbx_seq_one_letter_code
_entity_poly.pdbx_strand_id
1 'polypeptide(L)'
;MEDLGCIAAAESDHEAVSMGPSPLLRGNSAYFGRGELVRRRQSHVLYNIGDDLAIAADHVPADKRRLNLELQTEFCVIFEAKEKPKSHQLLKTMAPADHPYQKLDIDERVKRVLRETPLIDGHNDLPQQPRACFRGRIHDNPKFDLANGFERGMTDIPRLREGAVGGQFWSICVPCLRSAENFSTPEYSDMARDAIEQIDLTLRLVESYPETFELVQGPDDVKGVYESGRIACSIGIEGLHMAGNSIGIIRAFYRLGVRYCTLTHVCNNAFADSSTSKIGPVHGGLSKLGRSAVVEMNRLGMIVDISHVSEDCAKQVLELSRAPVMFSHSNAKGVFDCPRNVPDRILDMVPANGGIVMVTFVPEHVAARRRDARMDMVLDHLFYVAERVGWDHVGLGSDFDGIASVIPGLEDVKCYPGLLRAILDRGATEAQLAKVAGENILRVWRGVERVRDEMKAEGVLPVEDVWEDRTWWRYDGYYQMPDPDPEDKLGLDWYVTSLSNVVNVFSQPAFSLQEQLPYSDISKDIPARRMKPDMTKKEELMASGPSQALDLLDTSEGEVIDPQESSALLRRLDLRLMPLLCITYALQSIDRTTLSYAAVFGIREDIGLSGPEFSWAGALLYVGYLFWEFPTNVLLQKLPINHFMSATVVLWGAVLMCHAASRGFAGIAATRAFLGAFEASINPGTMLLFSMYYSRREQPVRMGVWIGSAGLGYIVAGIVTFGIGHIRGPVASWRILFLFWGAVTVAWGVLMLVFLPGSPLTTKFLSERERALVVGRVKANGTGVENKEFKWPQFREAMTDLKTWLLFLFAVASNSPNGGLTTFQGLVIRGMGFSTLQTTLIQMPSGAVQLILCPLACFFASYYPNARIAIMLMCLAPFLAGILGLWLIDQSNPYGRLACLWISFAYTATWTLSMSVATANTAGHTKKITTNAMLLIGYCLGNFVGPFFFRAEQAPRYPLGVAMMLFCVGVQIACLCGLWSLLWLRNRSRTAEHAGSRENEQQAYERGLLDETDLQNKYFKYVY
;
A
#
# COMPACT_ATOMS: atom_id res chain seq x y z
N MET A 1 73.90 -8.91 -29.36
CA MET A 1 72.43 -9.01 -29.20
C MET A 1 72.05 -7.87 -28.26
N GLU A 2 72.14 -6.61 -28.69
CA GLU A 2 71.52 -6.00 -29.91
C GLU A 2 69.98 -6.13 -29.86
N ASP A 3 69.18 -5.07 -30.05
CA ASP A 3 69.46 -3.64 -29.89
C ASP A 3 68.14 -2.84 -29.77
N LEU A 4 68.29 -1.57 -29.36
CA LEU A 4 67.46 -0.37 -29.54
C LEU A 4 66.25 -0.44 -30.52
N GLY A 5 65.15 0.32 -30.38
CA GLY A 5 64.75 1.44 -29.49
C GLY A 5 63.27 1.83 -29.79
N CYS A 6 62.65 2.90 -29.28
CA CYS A 6 63.12 4.13 -28.61
C CYS A 6 62.13 4.62 -27.52
N ILE A 7 62.47 5.74 -26.83
CA ILE A 7 61.79 6.32 -25.64
C ILE A 7 61.65 7.85 -25.80
N ALA A 8 60.68 8.48 -25.09
CA ALA A 8 60.43 9.94 -24.95
C ALA A 8 59.93 10.67 -26.23
N ALA A 9 59.30 11.86 -26.20
CA ALA A 9 59.06 12.91 -25.17
C ALA A 9 57.54 13.30 -25.16
N ALA A 10 56.92 14.09 -24.26
CA ALA A 10 57.27 15.17 -23.33
C ALA A 10 57.38 16.60 -23.94
N GLU A 11 56.53 17.53 -23.44
CA GLU A 11 56.54 19.02 -23.62
C GLU A 11 56.32 19.57 -25.06
N SER A 12 55.74 20.77 -25.32
CA SER A 12 54.91 21.73 -24.54
C SER A 12 54.15 22.70 -25.50
N ASP A 13 53.62 23.83 -24.99
CA ASP A 13 53.26 25.09 -25.71
C ASP A 13 51.99 25.15 -26.60
N HIS A 14 51.46 26.33 -26.98
CA HIS A 14 50.96 27.47 -26.18
C HIS A 14 50.19 28.50 -27.08
N GLU A 15 48.99 28.95 -26.68
CA GLU A 15 48.31 30.27 -26.98
C GLU A 15 46.86 30.18 -26.42
N ALA A 16 46.35 31.02 -25.50
CA ALA A 16 46.12 32.49 -25.48
C ALA A 16 44.91 32.91 -26.35
N VAL A 17 43.93 33.73 -25.91
CA VAL A 17 44.00 35.08 -25.30
C VAL A 17 42.85 35.28 -24.27
N SER A 18 43.13 35.48 -22.96
CA SER A 18 43.01 36.73 -22.14
C SER A 18 41.59 37.32 -21.89
N MET A 19 41.21 37.95 -20.76
CA MET A 19 41.94 38.48 -19.57
C MET A 19 41.13 38.31 -18.25
N GLY A 20 41.76 38.51 -17.08
CA GLY A 20 41.13 39.18 -15.90
C GLY A 20 41.35 38.52 -14.51
N PRO A 21 41.91 39.20 -13.46
CA PRO A 21 42.46 38.47 -12.29
C PRO A 21 42.00 38.87 -10.85
N SER A 22 41.85 37.85 -9.96
CA SER A 22 42.45 37.68 -8.60
C SER A 22 42.20 38.76 -7.48
N PRO A 23 42.67 38.66 -6.19
CA PRO A 23 43.49 37.62 -5.51
C PRO A 23 43.22 37.29 -3.98
N LEU A 24 44.10 36.46 -3.38
CA LEU A 24 44.45 36.27 -1.94
C LEU A 24 43.50 35.46 -1.01
N LEU A 25 43.93 34.80 0.10
CA LEU A 25 45.22 34.80 0.87
C LEU A 25 45.59 33.40 1.49
N ARG A 26 46.67 33.33 2.30
CA ARG A 26 47.37 32.15 2.91
C ARG A 26 46.81 31.80 4.33
N GLY A 27 47.16 30.71 5.04
CA GLY A 27 48.02 29.52 4.80
C GLY A 27 48.70 28.98 6.11
N ASN A 28 49.34 27.79 6.07
CA ASN A 28 50.26 27.15 7.06
C ASN A 28 49.81 27.04 8.56
N SER A 29 49.97 25.90 9.26
CA SER A 29 51.25 25.20 9.55
C SER A 29 51.01 23.84 10.27
N ALA A 30 52.08 23.11 10.60
CA ALA A 30 52.05 21.82 11.33
C ALA A 30 53.25 21.71 12.31
N TYR A 31 53.24 20.80 13.30
CA TYR A 31 54.45 20.12 13.83
C TYR A 31 54.12 18.90 14.73
N PHE A 32 54.97 17.86 14.61
CA PHE A 32 55.33 16.65 15.40
C PHE A 32 54.70 16.39 16.81
N GLY A 33 54.63 15.14 17.32
CA GLY A 33 54.97 13.82 16.73
C GLY A 33 55.56 12.77 17.73
N ARG A 34 55.57 11.49 17.32
CA ARG A 34 56.17 10.27 17.97
C ARG A 34 55.58 9.82 19.34
N GLY A 35 55.48 8.51 19.65
CA GLY A 35 55.70 7.29 18.84
C GLY A 35 55.93 6.03 19.70
N GLU A 36 55.80 4.84 19.08
CA GLU A 36 56.23 3.51 19.61
C GLU A 36 55.45 2.98 20.86
N LEU A 37 55.25 1.68 21.17
CA LEU A 37 55.54 0.33 20.59
C LEU A 37 54.61 -0.69 21.38
N VAL A 38 54.39 -2.01 21.15
CA VAL A 38 54.96 -3.09 20.32
C VAL A 38 53.97 -4.31 20.17
N ARG A 39 53.99 -5.02 19.01
CA ARG A 39 53.64 -6.46 18.73
C ARG A 39 52.32 -7.13 19.25
N ARG A 40 51.46 -7.66 18.35
CA ARG A 40 51.31 -9.09 17.85
C ARG A 40 50.57 -10.06 18.82
N ARG A 41 49.80 -11.09 18.39
CA ARG A 41 49.30 -11.55 17.06
C ARG A 41 48.07 -12.50 17.20
N GLN A 42 47.45 -12.77 16.04
CA GLN A 42 46.58 -13.89 15.57
C GLN A 42 46.78 -15.28 16.27
N SER A 43 45.87 -16.28 16.22
CA SER A 43 44.92 -16.67 15.14
C SER A 43 43.76 -17.61 15.60
N HIS A 44 42.83 -17.94 14.69
CA HIS A 44 41.72 -18.94 14.82
C HIS A 44 42.14 -20.41 15.01
N VAL A 45 41.19 -21.30 15.40
CA VAL A 45 40.71 -22.49 14.62
C VAL A 45 39.54 -23.23 15.35
N LEU A 46 38.80 -24.10 14.66
CA LEU A 46 37.57 -24.83 15.06
C LEU A 46 37.84 -26.18 15.77
N TYR A 47 36.86 -26.75 16.51
CA TYR A 47 36.07 -27.95 16.09
C TYR A 47 34.88 -28.31 17.03
N ASN A 48 34.25 -29.47 16.82
CA ASN A 48 32.83 -29.84 17.05
C ASN A 48 32.68 -31.18 17.84
N ILE A 49 31.45 -31.56 18.27
CA ILE A 49 31.02 -32.90 18.82
C ILE A 49 31.49 -33.21 20.28
N GLY A 50 30.79 -33.95 21.18
CA GLY A 50 29.41 -34.49 21.19
C GLY A 50 29.18 -35.64 22.24
N ASP A 51 27.91 -35.85 22.62
CA ASP A 51 27.23 -37.05 23.20
C ASP A 51 27.47 -37.62 24.65
N ASP A 52 26.45 -38.38 25.10
CA ASP A 52 26.28 -39.28 26.28
C ASP A 52 26.30 -38.70 27.73
N LEU A 53 25.50 -39.19 28.72
CA LEU A 53 24.87 -40.51 28.94
C LEU A 53 23.62 -40.41 29.89
N ALA A 54 22.75 -41.43 29.97
CA ALA A 54 21.55 -41.47 30.85
C ALA A 54 21.37 -42.81 31.62
N ILE A 55 20.77 -42.81 32.82
CA ILE A 55 20.56 -44.02 33.66
C ILE A 55 19.22 -44.03 34.46
N ALA A 56 18.45 -45.12 34.26
CA ALA A 56 17.47 -45.80 35.14
C ALA A 56 16.16 -45.12 35.63
N ALA A 57 15.21 -45.98 36.09
CA ALA A 57 13.81 -45.69 36.43
C ALA A 57 13.26 -46.64 37.54
N ASP A 58 11.93 -46.90 37.54
CA ASP A 58 11.16 -47.94 38.29
C ASP A 58 10.70 -47.63 39.75
N HIS A 59 9.49 -47.99 40.24
CA HIS A 59 8.23 -48.50 39.63
C HIS A 59 7.02 -48.46 40.63
N VAL A 60 5.75 -48.42 40.14
CA VAL A 60 4.51 -49.07 40.72
C VAL A 60 3.88 -48.59 42.09
N PRO A 61 2.54 -48.69 42.35
CA PRO A 61 1.31 -48.72 41.52
C PRO A 61 0.17 -47.77 42.03
N ALA A 62 -1.12 -48.00 41.68
CA ALA A 62 -2.31 -47.19 42.06
C ALA A 62 -3.55 -48.03 42.46
N ASP A 63 -4.58 -47.44 43.14
CA ASP A 63 -5.99 -47.86 42.92
C ASP A 63 -7.17 -46.93 43.39
N LYS A 64 -8.20 -46.86 42.53
CA LYS A 64 -9.67 -46.62 42.67
C LYS A 64 -10.33 -45.97 43.93
N ARG A 65 -11.16 -44.92 43.69
CA ARG A 65 -12.67 -44.85 43.77
C ARG A 65 -13.19 -43.41 43.57
N ARG A 66 -14.08 -43.13 42.57
CA ARG A 66 -15.57 -42.97 42.65
C ARG A 66 -16.06 -41.79 43.53
N LEU A 67 -17.06 -40.97 43.15
CA LEU A 67 -18.21 -41.18 42.24
C LEU A 67 -18.86 -39.86 41.70
N ASN A 68 -19.23 -39.81 40.40
CA ASN A 68 -20.30 -38.99 39.72
C ASN A 68 -20.33 -37.44 39.87
N LEU A 69 -20.98 -36.64 38.99
CA LEU A 69 -21.95 -36.90 37.90
C LEU A 69 -21.75 -35.90 36.71
N GLU A 70 -22.26 -36.23 35.51
CA GLU A 70 -22.58 -35.42 34.29
C GLU A 70 -21.79 -34.13 33.95
N LEU A 71 -21.20 -33.90 32.76
CA LEU A 71 -21.70 -33.96 31.35
C LEU A 71 -22.83 -32.96 30.98
N GLN A 72 -22.49 -31.67 30.82
CA GLN A 72 -23.02 -30.84 29.72
C GLN A 72 -22.18 -29.55 29.47
N THR A 73 -22.17 -29.10 28.21
CA THR A 73 -21.74 -27.77 27.72
C THR A 73 -20.46 -27.12 28.26
N GLU A 74 -19.40 -27.10 27.45
CA GLU A 74 -18.47 -25.96 27.39
C GLU A 74 -18.44 -25.35 25.98
N PHE A 75 -19.11 -24.21 25.84
CA PHE A 75 -18.99 -23.30 24.69
C PHE A 75 -18.82 -21.88 25.24
N CYS A 76 -17.76 -21.68 26.04
CA CYS A 76 -17.51 -20.39 26.70
C CYS A 76 -16.01 -20.17 27.00
N VAL A 77 -15.49 -19.02 26.56
CA VAL A 77 -14.31 -18.28 27.05
C VAL A 77 -13.09 -19.08 27.53
N ILE A 78 -12.11 -19.23 26.63
CA ILE A 78 -10.67 -19.20 26.96
C ILE A 78 -10.00 -18.25 25.92
N PHE A 79 -10.08 -16.92 26.06
CA PHE A 79 -9.22 -16.17 26.98
C PHE A 79 -8.95 -16.83 28.33
N GLU A 80 -7.74 -17.39 28.47
CA GLU A 80 -7.07 -17.35 29.77
C GLU A 80 -6.92 -15.87 30.16
N ALA A 81 -7.85 -15.39 30.99
CA ALA A 81 -7.41 -14.58 32.10
C ALA A 81 -6.43 -15.45 32.88
N LYS A 82 -5.12 -15.32 32.60
CA LYS A 82 -4.08 -15.89 33.44
C LYS A 82 -4.43 -15.53 34.87
N GLU A 83 -4.66 -16.54 35.72
CA GLU A 83 -4.64 -16.32 37.15
C GLU A 83 -3.39 -15.50 37.46
N LYS A 84 -3.55 -14.45 38.29
CA LYS A 84 -2.48 -13.49 38.59
C LYS A 84 -1.16 -14.23 38.68
N PRO A 85 -0.17 -13.94 37.82
CA PRO A 85 1.17 -14.39 38.06
C PRO A 85 1.56 -13.93 39.47
N LYS A 86 1.59 -14.85 40.43
CA LYS A 86 2.17 -14.62 41.76
C LYS A 86 3.71 -14.56 41.66
N SER A 87 4.22 -14.11 40.52
CA SER A 87 5.43 -13.33 40.39
C SER A 87 5.26 -11.92 41.00
N HIS A 88 4.78 -11.87 42.25
CA HIS A 88 5.69 -11.36 43.27
C HIS A 88 6.91 -12.29 43.31
N GLN A 89 7.76 -12.20 42.27
CA GLN A 89 9.17 -12.10 42.56
C GLN A 89 9.25 -10.97 43.58
N LEU A 90 9.87 -11.23 44.73
CA LEU A 90 10.13 -10.18 45.70
C LEU A 90 11.02 -9.16 45.00
N LEU A 91 10.38 -8.12 44.44
CA LEU A 91 11.06 -6.98 43.83
C LEU A 91 12.04 -6.51 44.88
N LYS A 92 13.34 -6.66 44.58
CA LYS A 92 14.40 -6.20 45.47
C LYS A 92 14.37 -4.68 45.40
N THR A 93 13.53 -4.08 46.25
CA THR A 93 13.47 -2.66 46.46
C THR A 93 14.90 -2.18 46.69
N MET A 94 15.33 -1.24 45.85
CA MET A 94 16.67 -0.69 45.97
C MET A 94 16.74 0.04 47.31
N ALA A 95 17.88 0.01 47.98
CA ALA A 95 18.07 0.93 49.09
C ALA A 95 17.89 2.35 48.52
N PRO A 96 17.18 3.29 49.19
CA PRO A 96 16.86 4.58 48.59
C PRO A 96 18.06 5.40 48.12
N ALA A 97 19.27 5.13 48.61
CA ALA A 97 20.53 5.73 48.16
C ALA A 97 21.10 5.13 46.85
N ASP A 98 20.71 3.90 46.49
CA ASP A 98 21.17 3.22 45.27
C ASP A 98 20.32 3.54 44.03
N HIS A 99 19.12 4.10 44.23
CA HIS A 99 18.17 4.43 43.17
C HIS A 99 18.81 5.36 42.11
N PRO A 100 18.61 5.13 40.78
CA PRO A 100 19.37 5.80 39.73
C PRO A 100 19.51 7.33 39.85
N TYR A 101 18.43 8.06 40.13
CA TYR A 101 18.51 9.54 40.16
C TYR A 101 19.37 10.09 41.31
N GLN A 102 19.57 9.36 42.42
CA GLN A 102 20.37 9.86 43.55
C GLN A 102 21.85 10.09 43.19
N LYS A 103 22.30 9.42 42.13
CA LYS A 103 23.67 9.49 41.59
C LYS A 103 23.86 10.70 40.65
N LEU A 104 22.80 11.47 40.37
CA LEU A 104 22.86 12.69 39.55
C LEU A 104 23.30 13.91 40.37
N ASP A 105 23.97 14.84 39.70
CA ASP A 105 24.34 16.15 40.26
C ASP A 105 23.18 17.15 40.09
N ILE A 106 22.14 16.99 40.92
CA ILE A 106 20.92 17.79 40.93
C ILE A 106 20.62 18.35 42.33
N ASP A 107 19.75 19.35 42.42
CA ASP A 107 19.45 20.07 43.67
C ASP A 107 18.97 19.14 44.80
N GLU A 108 19.59 19.26 45.98
CA GLU A 108 19.30 18.39 47.14
C GLU A 108 17.86 18.53 47.68
N ARG A 109 17.16 19.64 47.41
CA ARG A 109 15.70 19.76 47.68
C ARG A 109 14.90 18.88 46.72
N VAL A 110 15.27 18.88 45.44
CA VAL A 110 14.65 18.02 44.41
C VAL A 110 14.93 16.54 44.71
N LYS A 111 16.16 16.18 45.11
CA LYS A 111 16.48 14.79 45.51
C LYS A 111 15.66 14.28 46.70
N ARG A 112 15.31 15.14 47.65
CA ARG A 112 14.42 14.80 48.78
C ARG A 112 13.01 14.51 48.32
N VAL A 113 12.42 15.39 47.50
CA VAL A 113 11.07 15.18 46.95
C VAL A 113 11.00 13.91 46.11
N LEU A 114 11.97 13.71 45.21
CA LEU A 114 12.04 12.51 44.36
C LEU A 114 12.32 11.21 45.12
N ARG A 115 12.64 11.25 46.42
CA ARG A 115 12.89 10.06 47.25
C ARG A 115 11.62 9.33 47.64
N GLU A 116 10.52 10.05 47.74
CA GLU A 116 9.24 9.51 48.19
C GLU A 116 8.19 9.57 47.09
N THR A 117 8.32 10.54 46.17
CA THR A 117 7.37 10.78 45.07
C THR A 117 8.07 10.66 43.70
N PRO A 118 7.69 9.71 42.83
CA PRO A 118 8.19 9.68 41.45
C PRO A 118 7.75 10.92 40.68
N LEU A 119 8.64 11.44 39.84
CA LEU A 119 8.26 12.35 38.77
C LEU A 119 7.43 11.59 37.72
N ILE A 120 6.20 12.00 37.50
CA ILE A 120 5.26 11.41 36.54
C ILE A 120 4.87 12.47 35.50
N ASP A 121 5.23 12.23 34.24
CA ASP A 121 4.79 13.06 33.12
C ASP A 121 3.49 12.51 32.49
N GLY A 122 2.54 13.41 32.23
CA GLY A 122 1.18 13.07 31.79
C GLY A 122 0.99 12.79 30.30
N HIS A 123 1.93 13.18 29.43
CA HIS A 123 1.77 13.06 27.97
C HIS A 123 3.10 13.17 27.22
N ASN A 124 3.50 12.07 26.56
CA ASN A 124 4.71 11.99 25.72
C ASN A 124 4.45 11.09 24.50
N ASP A 125 4.75 11.60 23.30
CA ASP A 125 4.42 11.01 21.99
C ASP A 125 5.56 10.17 21.37
N LEU A 126 6.54 9.71 22.18
CA LEU A 126 7.59 8.79 21.72
C LEU A 126 7.06 7.61 20.87
N PRO A 127 5.92 6.94 21.15
CA PRO A 127 5.39 5.87 20.29
C PRO A 127 5.04 6.30 18.86
N GLN A 128 4.72 7.58 18.64
CA GLN A 128 4.45 8.13 17.32
C GLN A 128 5.72 8.13 16.45
N GLN A 129 6.90 8.35 17.05
CA GLN A 129 8.16 8.42 16.31
C GLN A 129 8.50 7.12 15.55
N PRO A 130 8.53 5.91 16.15
CA PRO A 130 8.73 4.67 15.40
C PRO A 130 7.53 4.29 14.53
N ARG A 131 6.28 4.70 14.85
CA ARG A 131 5.13 4.51 13.94
C ARG A 131 5.36 5.27 12.64
N ALA A 132 5.58 6.58 12.71
CA ALA A 132 5.73 7.47 11.56
C ALA A 132 7.06 7.26 10.81
N CYS A 133 8.18 7.14 11.51
CA CYS A 133 9.51 7.09 10.90
C CYS A 133 9.91 5.69 10.43
N PHE A 134 9.47 4.64 11.12
CA PHE A 134 9.97 3.27 10.94
C PHE A 134 8.85 2.24 10.70
N ARG A 135 7.59 2.65 10.59
CA ARG A 135 6.42 1.78 10.38
C ARG A 135 6.30 0.71 11.48
N GLY A 136 6.49 1.12 12.73
CA GLY A 136 6.42 0.26 13.92
C GLY A 136 7.63 -0.66 14.14
N ARG A 137 8.67 -0.58 13.31
CA ARG A 137 9.88 -1.42 13.42
C ARG A 137 10.85 -0.88 14.46
N ILE A 138 10.74 -1.40 15.67
CA ILE A 138 11.64 -1.12 16.81
C ILE A 138 12.75 -2.16 16.98
N HIS A 139 12.63 -3.35 16.35
CA HIS A 139 13.66 -4.39 16.32
C HIS A 139 14.43 -4.35 15.00
N ASP A 140 15.69 -4.82 15.01
CA ASP A 140 16.61 -4.87 13.86
C ASP A 140 16.76 -3.57 13.05
N ASN A 141 16.54 -2.43 13.72
CA ASN A 141 16.51 -1.10 13.11
C ASN A 141 17.65 -0.23 13.67
N PRO A 142 18.78 -0.08 12.97
CA PRO A 142 19.93 0.72 13.43
C PRO A 142 19.68 2.25 13.43
N LYS A 143 18.42 2.68 13.32
CA LYS A 143 17.96 4.07 13.48
C LYS A 143 16.96 4.25 14.63
N PHE A 144 16.69 3.20 15.38
CA PHE A 144 15.89 3.22 16.61
C PHE A 144 16.64 2.45 17.69
N ASP A 145 17.43 3.18 18.48
CA ASP A 145 18.10 2.66 19.67
C ASP A 145 17.68 3.55 20.84
N LEU A 146 16.85 3.00 21.74
CA LEU A 146 16.37 3.74 22.90
C LEU A 146 17.32 3.58 24.11
N ALA A 147 18.24 2.61 24.07
CA ALA A 147 19.14 2.29 25.17
C ALA A 147 20.43 3.13 25.13
N ASN A 148 20.99 3.37 23.94
CA ASN A 148 22.23 4.13 23.75
C ASN A 148 21.99 5.59 23.30
N GLY A 149 20.78 5.94 22.85
CA GLY A 149 20.37 7.31 22.53
C GLY A 149 19.66 7.44 21.18
N PHE A 150 18.54 8.16 21.16
CA PHE A 150 17.66 8.27 19.99
C PHE A 150 17.74 9.67 19.35
N GLU A 151 18.59 9.80 18.31
CA GLU A 151 18.84 11.07 17.59
C GLU A 151 17.58 11.80 17.07
N ARG A 152 16.48 11.06 16.86
CA ARG A 152 15.28 11.56 16.17
C ARG A 152 14.10 11.85 17.11
N GLY A 153 14.36 11.99 18.41
CA GLY A 153 13.32 12.31 19.38
C GLY A 153 13.81 13.11 20.59
N MET A 154 12.85 13.49 21.42
CA MET A 154 13.03 14.17 22.71
C MET A 154 13.16 13.17 23.87
N THR A 155 12.98 11.87 23.60
CA THR A 155 12.95 10.82 24.62
C THR A 155 13.83 9.63 24.25
N ASP A 156 14.71 9.23 25.16
CA ASP A 156 15.40 7.94 25.19
C ASP A 156 15.75 7.56 26.65
N ILE A 157 16.23 6.32 26.87
CA ILE A 157 16.55 5.84 28.22
C ILE A 157 17.63 6.69 28.90
N PRO A 158 18.76 7.04 28.26
CA PRO A 158 19.75 7.95 28.86
C PRO A 158 19.14 9.27 29.35
N ARG A 159 18.39 9.98 28.51
CA ARG A 159 17.78 11.26 28.89
C ARG A 159 16.67 11.10 29.93
N LEU A 160 15.88 10.01 29.88
CA LEU A 160 14.88 9.71 30.93
C LEU A 160 15.53 9.47 32.30
N ARG A 161 16.71 8.82 32.32
CA ARG A 161 17.48 8.61 33.56
C ARG A 161 18.09 9.93 34.06
N GLU A 162 18.68 10.74 33.20
CA GLU A 162 19.18 12.09 33.54
C GLU A 162 18.05 13.03 34.00
N GLY A 163 16.85 12.90 33.42
CA GLY A 163 15.64 13.62 33.80
C GLY A 163 15.01 13.18 35.12
N ALA A 164 15.52 12.13 35.76
CA ALA A 164 14.96 11.53 36.97
C ALA A 164 13.49 11.11 36.85
N VAL A 165 13.02 10.76 35.64
CA VAL A 165 11.63 10.35 35.39
C VAL A 165 11.34 9.03 36.11
N GLY A 166 10.27 9.00 36.91
CA GLY A 166 9.81 7.84 37.68
C GLY A 166 8.56 7.16 37.11
N GLY A 167 7.76 7.89 36.33
CA GLY A 167 6.65 7.36 35.56
C GLY A 167 6.35 8.19 34.33
N GLN A 168 5.74 7.57 33.33
CA GLN A 168 5.39 8.21 32.05
C GLN A 168 4.08 7.63 31.55
N PHE A 169 3.13 8.50 31.19
CA PHE A 169 2.05 8.12 30.30
C PHE A 169 2.50 8.28 28.85
N TRP A 170 2.44 7.20 28.08
CA TRP A 170 2.75 7.17 26.65
C TRP A 170 1.50 7.48 25.83
N SER A 171 1.61 8.46 24.95
CA SER A 171 0.54 8.88 24.05
C SER A 171 0.39 7.95 22.85
N ILE A 172 -0.86 7.60 22.57
CA ILE A 172 -1.30 6.93 21.36
C ILE A 172 -2.02 7.98 20.50
N CYS A 173 -1.26 8.75 19.73
CA CYS A 173 -1.80 9.70 18.75
C CYS A 173 -1.81 9.12 17.33
N VAL A 174 -3.01 8.89 16.78
CA VAL A 174 -3.25 8.68 15.35
C VAL A 174 -3.79 9.99 14.74
N PRO A 175 -3.16 10.55 13.68
CA PRO A 175 -3.55 11.85 13.13
C PRO A 175 -5.00 11.94 12.65
N CYS A 176 -5.68 13.04 13.02
CA CYS A 176 -7.03 13.39 12.58
C CYS A 176 -7.23 13.31 11.05
N LEU A 177 -8.43 12.88 10.63
CA LEU A 177 -8.87 13.00 9.25
C LEU A 177 -8.92 14.49 8.83
N ARG A 178 -8.44 14.79 7.63
CA ARG A 178 -8.39 16.18 7.11
C ARG A 178 -9.74 16.70 6.60
N SER A 179 -10.79 15.90 6.70
CA SER A 179 -12.17 16.12 6.21
C SER A 179 -13.20 15.62 7.23
N ALA A 180 -12.97 15.91 8.52
CA ALA A 180 -13.75 15.43 9.67
C ALA A 180 -15.10 16.15 9.85
N GLU A 181 -15.93 16.18 8.80
CA GLU A 181 -17.32 16.66 8.83
C GLU A 181 -18.34 15.49 8.85
N ASN A 182 -18.00 14.37 8.22
CA ASN A 182 -18.80 13.13 8.28
C ASN A 182 -18.06 12.10 9.15
N PHE A 183 -18.64 11.78 10.31
CA PHE A 183 -18.12 10.80 11.27
C PHE A 183 -18.44 9.34 10.89
N SER A 184 -19.45 9.13 10.06
CA SER A 184 -20.19 7.87 9.86
C SER A 184 -19.56 7.03 8.76
N THR A 185 -18.26 6.76 8.92
CA THR A 185 -17.33 6.61 7.79
C THR A 185 -16.30 5.50 8.04
N PRO A 186 -16.01 4.62 7.06
CA PRO A 186 -15.21 3.42 7.29
C PRO A 186 -13.80 3.71 7.81
N GLU A 187 -13.20 4.85 7.48
CA GLU A 187 -11.85 5.20 7.94
C GLU A 187 -11.78 5.51 9.45
N TYR A 188 -12.91 5.70 10.15
CA TYR A 188 -12.90 5.69 11.63
C TYR A 188 -12.68 4.27 12.19
N SER A 189 -13.02 3.22 11.42
CA SER A 189 -12.65 1.84 11.75
C SER A 189 -11.17 1.57 11.43
N ASP A 190 -10.62 2.17 10.37
CA ASP A 190 -9.16 2.19 10.14
C ASP A 190 -8.43 2.85 11.32
N MET A 191 -8.95 3.96 11.86
CA MET A 191 -8.37 4.62 13.04
C MET A 191 -8.39 3.76 14.31
N ALA A 192 -9.39 2.89 14.48
CA ALA A 192 -9.42 1.93 15.56
C ALA A 192 -8.36 0.82 15.40
N ARG A 193 -8.10 0.32 14.18
CA ARG A 193 -6.94 -0.54 13.91
C ARG A 193 -5.64 0.19 14.22
N ASP A 194 -5.44 1.38 13.66
CA ASP A 194 -4.21 2.16 13.78
C ASP A 194 -3.86 2.47 15.25
N ALA A 195 -4.87 2.71 16.09
CA ALA A 195 -4.70 2.87 17.53
C ALA A 195 -4.29 1.57 18.23
N ILE A 196 -4.90 0.43 17.88
CA ILE A 196 -4.52 -0.89 18.42
C ILE A 196 -3.09 -1.26 18.02
N GLU A 197 -2.68 -0.99 16.77
CA GLU A 197 -1.30 -1.16 16.31
C GLU A 197 -0.30 -0.28 17.08
N GLN A 198 -0.71 0.93 17.49
CA GLN A 198 0.15 1.86 18.23
C GLN A 198 0.18 1.53 19.74
N ILE A 199 -0.89 0.94 20.28
CA ILE A 199 -0.88 0.30 21.61
C ILE A 199 0.09 -0.90 21.60
N ASP A 200 -0.03 -1.82 20.63
CA ASP A 200 0.91 -2.95 20.44
C ASP A 200 2.36 -2.47 20.32
N LEU A 201 2.61 -1.40 19.55
CA LEU A 201 3.92 -0.78 19.43
C LEU A 201 4.46 -0.27 20.77
N THR A 202 3.60 0.32 21.61
CA THR A 202 3.96 0.82 22.94
C THR A 202 4.21 -0.32 23.93
N LEU A 203 3.38 -1.37 23.90
CA LEU A 203 3.55 -2.59 24.70
C LEU A 203 4.90 -3.25 24.38
N ARG A 204 5.17 -3.53 23.09
CA ARG A 204 6.45 -4.11 22.65
C ARG A 204 7.66 -3.21 22.93
N LEU A 205 7.48 -1.88 22.92
CA LEU A 205 8.54 -0.94 23.31
C LEU A 205 8.87 -1.05 24.80
N VAL A 206 7.86 -1.13 25.68
CA VAL A 206 8.04 -1.36 27.12
C VAL A 206 8.68 -2.74 27.37
N GLU A 207 8.14 -3.80 26.75
CA GLU A 207 8.63 -5.19 26.87
C GLU A 207 10.05 -5.38 26.33
N SER A 208 10.54 -4.50 25.45
CA SER A 208 11.92 -4.54 24.94
C SER A 208 12.98 -4.12 25.97
N TYR A 209 12.60 -3.39 27.02
CA TYR A 209 13.53 -2.85 28.02
C TYR A 209 13.03 -3.07 29.47
N PRO A 210 12.81 -4.33 29.91
CA PRO A 210 12.18 -4.65 31.20
C PRO A 210 13.01 -4.24 32.44
N GLU A 211 14.32 -4.04 32.24
CA GLU A 211 15.26 -3.48 33.23
C GLU A 211 15.10 -1.95 33.40
N THR A 212 14.21 -1.31 32.63
CA THR A 212 13.96 0.14 32.70
C THR A 212 12.48 0.50 32.72
N PHE A 213 11.62 -0.20 31.99
CA PHE A 213 10.18 0.06 31.96
C PHE A 213 9.38 -1.09 32.57
N GLU A 214 8.28 -0.79 33.25
CA GLU A 214 7.23 -1.76 33.57
C GLU A 214 5.85 -1.15 33.32
N LEU A 215 4.97 -1.89 32.64
CA LEU A 215 3.59 -1.45 32.38
C LEU A 215 2.76 -1.58 33.67
N VAL A 216 2.33 -0.45 34.22
CA VAL A 216 1.46 -0.39 35.41
C VAL A 216 -0.01 -0.36 35.02
N GLN A 217 -0.88 -0.97 35.84
CA GLN A 217 -2.33 -0.99 35.60
C GLN A 217 -3.13 -0.18 36.62
N GLY A 218 -2.55 0.16 37.78
CA GLY A 218 -3.10 1.10 38.74
C GLY A 218 -2.03 2.04 39.35
N PRO A 219 -2.46 3.09 40.07
CA PRO A 219 -1.59 4.05 40.74
C PRO A 219 -0.84 3.46 41.95
N ASP A 220 -1.26 2.29 42.43
CA ASP A 220 -0.61 1.58 43.54
C ASP A 220 0.57 0.72 43.08
N ASP A 221 0.59 0.27 41.81
CA ASP A 221 1.74 -0.44 41.21
C ASP A 221 2.96 0.49 41.07
N VAL A 222 2.70 1.77 40.72
CA VAL A 222 3.69 2.80 40.38
C VAL A 222 4.81 2.91 41.43
N LYS A 223 4.46 2.86 42.72
CA LYS A 223 5.44 2.99 43.79
C LYS A 223 6.42 1.81 43.84
N GLY A 224 5.92 0.57 43.65
CA GLY A 224 6.76 -0.62 43.65
C GLY A 224 7.71 -0.68 42.44
N VAL A 225 7.25 -0.21 41.28
CA VAL A 225 8.10 -0.06 40.08
C VAL A 225 9.20 0.97 40.33
N TYR A 226 8.85 2.13 40.88
CA TYR A 226 9.81 3.19 41.18
C TYR A 226 10.85 2.77 42.23
N GLU A 227 10.43 2.16 43.34
CA GLU A 227 11.35 1.62 44.35
C GLU A 227 12.27 0.48 43.82
N SER A 228 11.95 -0.11 42.67
CA SER A 228 12.81 -1.06 41.95
C SER A 228 13.83 -0.42 40.99
N GLY A 229 13.88 0.92 40.90
CA GLY A 229 14.79 1.62 39.99
C GLY A 229 14.29 1.71 38.54
N ARG A 230 13.00 1.48 38.30
CA ARG A 230 12.39 1.44 36.97
C ARG A 230 11.29 2.50 36.83
N ILE A 231 10.92 2.76 35.58
CA ILE A 231 9.95 3.79 35.19
C ILE A 231 8.59 3.13 35.02
N ALA A 232 7.59 3.60 35.75
CA ALA A 232 6.21 3.13 35.65
C ALA A 232 5.55 3.66 34.38
N CYS A 233 5.27 2.78 33.42
CA CYS A 233 4.68 3.14 32.13
C CYS A 233 3.17 2.90 32.11
N SER A 234 2.42 3.88 31.65
CA SER A 234 0.97 3.80 31.41
C SER A 234 0.65 4.27 29.98
N ILE A 235 -0.57 4.05 29.50
CA ILE A 235 -0.95 4.32 28.10
C ILE A 235 -2.20 5.21 28.05
N GLY A 236 -2.18 6.23 27.18
CA GLY A 236 -3.31 7.14 26.94
C GLY A 236 -3.67 7.27 25.47
N ILE A 237 -4.95 7.32 25.13
CA ILE A 237 -5.46 7.55 23.76
C ILE A 237 -5.66 9.05 23.53
N GLU A 238 -4.97 9.64 22.55
CA GLU A 238 -5.12 11.06 22.24
C GLU A 238 -6.25 11.33 21.21
N GLY A 239 -7.50 11.17 21.65
CA GLY A 239 -8.70 11.53 20.88
C GLY A 239 -9.58 10.34 20.49
N LEU A 240 -10.87 10.39 20.86
CA LEU A 240 -11.82 9.30 20.61
C LEU A 240 -12.21 9.09 19.13
N HIS A 241 -11.63 9.82 18.17
CA HIS A 241 -11.72 9.41 16.75
C HIS A 241 -11.08 8.03 16.54
N MET A 242 -10.10 7.66 17.37
CA MET A 242 -9.54 6.31 17.44
C MET A 242 -10.51 5.24 17.99
N ALA A 243 -11.61 5.62 18.65
CA ALA A 243 -12.57 4.64 19.16
C ALA A 243 -13.55 4.10 18.11
N GLY A 244 -13.42 4.46 16.83
CA GLY A 244 -14.29 3.97 15.75
C GLY A 244 -15.79 4.21 16.00
N ASN A 245 -16.12 5.33 16.66
CA ASN A 245 -17.47 5.70 17.12
C ASN A 245 -18.14 4.61 18.00
N SER A 246 -17.35 3.83 18.75
CA SER A 246 -17.81 2.66 19.50
C SER A 246 -17.37 2.68 20.96
N ILE A 247 -18.34 2.73 21.88
CA ILE A 247 -18.15 2.53 23.33
C ILE A 247 -17.48 1.17 23.61
N GLY A 248 -17.75 0.16 22.77
CA GLY A 248 -17.09 -1.16 22.84
C GLY A 248 -15.58 -1.12 22.60
N ILE A 249 -15.07 -0.17 21.80
CA ILE A 249 -13.63 0.00 21.59
C ILE A 249 -12.98 0.72 22.79
N ILE A 250 -13.67 1.63 23.47
CA ILE A 250 -13.19 2.21 24.74
C ILE A 250 -13.00 1.11 25.80
N ARG A 251 -13.94 0.13 25.88
CA ARG A 251 -13.77 -1.09 26.68
C ARG A 251 -12.59 -1.95 26.23
N ALA A 252 -12.32 -2.05 24.94
CA ALA A 252 -11.17 -2.79 24.41
C ALA A 252 -9.84 -2.13 24.77
N PHE A 253 -9.72 -0.81 24.59
CA PHE A 253 -8.57 -0.01 25.02
C PHE A 253 -8.25 -0.20 26.50
N TYR A 254 -9.24 -0.17 27.40
CA TYR A 254 -9.01 -0.42 28.83
C TYR A 254 -8.41 -1.81 29.10
N ARG A 255 -8.89 -2.85 28.40
CA ARG A 255 -8.38 -4.22 28.49
C ARG A 255 -6.97 -4.38 27.92
N LEU A 256 -6.60 -3.57 26.93
CA LEU A 256 -5.24 -3.49 26.35
C LEU A 256 -4.26 -2.64 27.17
N GLY A 257 -4.68 -2.10 28.33
CA GLY A 257 -3.81 -1.35 29.25
C GLY A 257 -3.95 0.18 29.20
N VAL A 258 -4.85 0.72 28.38
CA VAL A 258 -5.11 2.18 28.35
C VAL A 258 -5.76 2.65 29.65
N ARG A 259 -5.30 3.78 30.20
CA ARG A 259 -5.77 4.35 31.46
C ARG A 259 -6.29 5.79 31.38
N TYR A 260 -6.06 6.50 30.27
CA TYR A 260 -6.86 7.68 29.90
C TYR A 260 -7.28 7.68 28.43
N CYS A 261 -8.38 8.37 28.13
CA CYS A 261 -8.69 8.80 26.77
C CYS A 261 -8.94 10.32 26.77
N THR A 262 -8.21 11.05 25.93
CA THR A 262 -8.56 12.40 25.53
C THR A 262 -9.80 12.33 24.64
N LEU A 263 -10.82 13.15 24.90
CA LEU A 263 -12.07 13.07 24.13
C LEU A 263 -11.87 13.46 22.65
N THR A 264 -11.04 14.47 22.38
CA THR A 264 -10.70 14.92 21.02
C THR A 264 -9.19 15.13 20.87
N HIS A 265 -8.74 15.27 19.63
CA HIS A 265 -7.44 15.84 19.30
C HIS A 265 -7.71 17.17 18.55
N VAL A 266 -6.94 17.57 17.54
CA VAL A 266 -7.16 18.80 16.75
C VAL A 266 -8.41 18.79 15.83
N CYS A 267 -9.32 17.84 16.02
CA CYS A 267 -10.54 17.66 15.24
C CYS A 267 -11.73 17.26 16.12
N ASN A 268 -12.94 17.63 15.70
CA ASN A 268 -14.17 17.06 16.23
C ASN A 268 -14.28 15.58 15.84
N ASN A 269 -15.05 14.81 16.60
CA ASN A 269 -15.40 13.43 16.29
C ASN A 269 -16.84 13.12 16.72
N ALA A 270 -17.28 11.85 16.61
CA ALA A 270 -18.63 11.43 17.01
C ALA A 270 -18.97 11.65 18.50
N PHE A 271 -17.98 11.93 19.36
CA PHE A 271 -18.14 12.08 20.80
C PHE A 271 -18.16 13.56 21.23
N ALA A 272 -17.26 14.39 20.68
CA ALA A 272 -17.01 15.72 21.22
C ALA A 272 -16.43 16.71 20.19
N ASP A 273 -16.55 17.99 20.53
CA ASP A 273 -15.93 19.12 19.83
C ASP A 273 -14.50 19.43 20.34
N SER A 274 -13.62 19.87 19.44
CA SER A 274 -12.24 20.29 19.71
C SER A 274 -12.10 21.82 19.70
N SER A 275 -11.26 22.37 20.58
CA SER A 275 -10.99 23.81 20.62
C SER A 275 -10.19 24.35 19.42
N THR A 276 -9.61 23.46 18.61
CA THR A 276 -8.81 23.81 17.42
C THR A 276 -9.43 23.32 16.11
N SER A 277 -10.64 22.78 16.15
CA SER A 277 -11.37 22.31 14.97
C SER A 277 -11.62 23.45 13.97
N LYS A 278 -11.12 23.29 12.75
CA LYS A 278 -11.20 24.32 11.69
C LYS A 278 -12.61 24.58 11.16
N ILE A 279 -13.56 23.70 11.46
CA ILE A 279 -14.97 23.81 11.08
C ILE A 279 -15.84 24.44 12.19
N GLY A 280 -15.26 24.74 13.36
CA GLY A 280 -16.02 25.17 14.55
C GLY A 280 -16.63 23.99 15.32
N PRO A 281 -17.52 24.24 16.29
CA PRO A 281 -18.24 23.20 17.01
C PRO A 281 -19.34 22.57 16.15
N VAL A 282 -19.58 21.27 16.34
CA VAL A 282 -20.63 20.47 15.69
C VAL A 282 -21.67 20.02 16.71
N HIS A 283 -21.26 19.67 17.92
CA HIS A 283 -22.15 19.15 18.99
C HIS A 283 -22.57 20.22 20.01
N GLY A 284 -21.85 21.34 20.07
CA GLY A 284 -21.97 22.30 21.18
C GLY A 284 -21.36 21.74 22.47
N GLY A 285 -20.26 21.00 22.37
CA GLY A 285 -19.58 20.33 23.49
C GLY A 285 -19.57 18.82 23.35
N LEU A 286 -20.34 18.12 24.20
CA LEU A 286 -20.53 16.65 24.15
C LEU A 286 -21.75 16.25 23.32
N SER A 287 -21.55 15.33 22.37
CA SER A 287 -22.62 14.61 21.68
C SER A 287 -23.37 13.67 22.64
N LYS A 288 -24.47 13.06 22.19
CA LYS A 288 -25.13 11.97 22.94
C LYS A 288 -24.14 10.82 23.24
N LEU A 289 -23.38 10.39 22.24
CA LEU A 289 -22.37 9.34 22.39
C LEU A 289 -21.19 9.79 23.28
N GLY A 290 -20.84 11.07 23.27
CA GLY A 290 -19.83 11.66 24.16
C GLY A 290 -20.20 11.56 25.63
N ARG A 291 -21.45 11.89 25.98
CA ARG A 291 -21.96 11.72 27.36
C ARG A 291 -21.91 10.26 27.80
N SER A 292 -22.31 9.37 26.90
CA SER A 292 -22.27 7.92 27.07
C SER A 292 -20.83 7.40 27.30
N ALA A 293 -19.85 7.96 26.59
CA ALA A 293 -18.43 7.64 26.77
C ALA A 293 -17.86 8.14 28.12
N VAL A 294 -18.23 9.34 28.59
CA VAL A 294 -17.83 9.84 29.92
C VAL A 294 -18.33 8.90 31.03
N VAL A 295 -19.59 8.48 30.95
CA VAL A 295 -20.18 7.53 31.92
C VAL A 295 -19.49 6.17 31.87
N GLU A 296 -19.21 5.62 30.68
CA GLU A 296 -18.48 4.34 30.56
C GLU A 296 -17.04 4.44 31.08
N MET A 297 -16.33 5.55 30.84
CA MET A 297 -14.96 5.74 31.34
C MET A 297 -14.93 5.83 32.87
N ASN A 298 -15.86 6.57 33.47
CA ASN A 298 -16.07 6.59 34.93
C ASN A 298 -16.31 5.16 35.47
N ARG A 299 -17.22 4.40 34.84
CA ARG A 299 -17.57 3.02 35.21
C ARG A 299 -16.42 2.02 35.02
N LEU A 300 -15.51 2.26 34.07
CA LEU A 300 -14.30 1.46 33.83
C LEU A 300 -13.16 1.78 34.81
N GLY A 301 -13.11 2.99 35.36
CA GLY A 301 -11.90 3.50 36.02
C GLY A 301 -10.85 3.94 35.00
N MET A 302 -11.30 4.53 33.89
CA MET A 302 -10.47 5.22 32.90
C MET A 302 -10.56 6.72 33.15
N ILE A 303 -9.41 7.40 33.22
CA ILE A 303 -9.34 8.85 33.41
C ILE A 303 -9.90 9.52 32.16
N VAL A 304 -10.88 10.42 32.34
CA VAL A 304 -11.39 11.25 31.25
C VAL A 304 -10.42 12.42 31.08
N ASP A 305 -9.78 12.51 29.92
CA ASP A 305 -8.89 13.63 29.59
C ASP A 305 -9.58 14.65 28.66
N ILE A 306 -9.42 15.92 29.02
CA ILE A 306 -10.00 17.09 28.38
C ILE A 306 -8.95 18.10 27.90
N SER A 307 -7.70 17.67 27.69
CA SER A 307 -6.85 18.28 26.66
C SER A 307 -7.58 18.37 25.30
N HIS A 308 -7.21 19.34 24.46
CA HIS A 308 -7.77 19.60 23.11
C HIS A 308 -9.29 19.89 22.98
N VAL A 309 -10.14 19.60 23.97
CA VAL A 309 -11.60 19.75 23.82
C VAL A 309 -12.06 21.22 23.79
N SER A 310 -13.21 21.47 23.18
CA SER A 310 -13.86 22.79 23.21
C SER A 310 -14.24 23.20 24.65
N GLU A 311 -14.37 24.50 24.90
CA GLU A 311 -14.74 25.00 26.24
C GLU A 311 -16.07 24.43 26.74
N ASP A 312 -17.09 24.40 25.87
CA ASP A 312 -18.40 23.80 26.20
C ASP A 312 -18.28 22.30 26.50
N CYS A 313 -17.39 21.58 25.80
CA CYS A 313 -17.10 20.19 26.12
C CYS A 313 -16.43 20.06 27.50
N ALA A 314 -15.38 20.84 27.78
CA ALA A 314 -14.69 20.80 29.08
C ALA A 314 -15.65 21.07 30.24
N LYS A 315 -16.50 22.09 30.10
CA LYS A 315 -17.57 22.41 31.06
C LYS A 315 -18.51 21.22 31.27
N GLN A 316 -19.08 20.68 30.19
CA GLN A 316 -20.07 19.61 30.27
C GLN A 316 -19.48 18.30 30.81
N VAL A 317 -18.18 18.05 30.59
CA VAL A 317 -17.47 16.90 31.18
C VAL A 317 -17.26 17.10 32.68
N LEU A 318 -16.88 18.30 33.12
CA LEU A 318 -16.74 18.63 34.55
C LEU A 318 -18.08 18.60 35.31
N GLU A 319 -19.20 18.91 34.62
CA GLU A 319 -20.56 18.79 35.15
C GLU A 319 -21.10 17.34 35.16
N LEU A 320 -20.61 16.46 34.27
CA LEU A 320 -21.11 15.09 34.09
C LEU A 320 -20.25 14.01 34.79
N SER A 321 -18.94 14.21 34.86
CA SER A 321 -18.01 13.19 35.37
C SER A 321 -18.09 13.09 36.90
N ARG A 322 -18.54 11.93 37.39
CA ARG A 322 -18.44 11.52 38.80
C ARG A 322 -16.99 11.39 39.26
N ALA A 323 -16.09 11.04 38.33
CA ALA A 323 -14.68 10.85 38.60
C ALA A 323 -13.84 12.12 38.33
N PRO A 324 -12.73 12.32 39.07
CA PRO A 324 -11.74 13.35 38.77
C PRO A 324 -11.23 13.26 37.32
N VAL A 325 -11.23 14.38 36.61
CA VAL A 325 -10.77 14.48 35.22
C VAL A 325 -9.34 15.02 35.14
N MET A 326 -8.76 14.94 33.95
CA MET A 326 -7.40 15.41 33.66
C MET A 326 -7.41 16.37 32.47
N PHE A 327 -6.50 17.33 32.46
CA PHE A 327 -5.95 17.89 31.23
C PHE A 327 -4.51 17.39 31.14
N SER A 328 -4.24 16.42 30.27
CA SER A 328 -2.95 15.71 30.17
C SER A 328 -1.78 16.58 29.73
N HIS A 329 -2.06 17.66 29.00
CA HIS A 329 -1.08 18.63 28.49
C HIS A 329 -1.82 19.94 28.07
N SER A 330 -2.05 20.85 29.01
CA SER A 330 -2.74 22.14 28.75
C SER A 330 -2.30 23.25 29.72
N ASN A 331 -2.23 24.49 29.23
CA ASN A 331 -1.80 25.68 30.00
C ASN A 331 -2.96 26.64 30.29
N ALA A 332 -2.77 27.64 31.17
CA ALA A 332 -3.82 28.60 31.56
C ALA A 332 -4.02 29.75 30.56
N LYS A 333 -5.28 29.98 30.14
CA LYS A 333 -5.63 31.00 29.13
C LYS A 333 -5.54 32.45 29.64
N GLY A 334 -5.75 32.65 30.94
CA GLY A 334 -5.56 33.95 31.61
C GLY A 334 -4.11 34.45 31.64
N VAL A 335 -3.13 33.60 31.33
CA VAL A 335 -1.70 33.97 31.17
C VAL A 335 -1.34 34.19 29.70
N PHE A 336 -1.76 33.28 28.82
CA PHE A 336 -1.58 33.42 27.37
C PHE A 336 -2.82 32.93 26.60
N ASP A 337 -3.38 33.78 25.76
CA ASP A 337 -4.60 33.49 25.00
C ASP A 337 -4.32 32.58 23.80
N CYS A 338 -4.40 31.27 24.03
CA CYS A 338 -4.34 30.23 23.01
C CYS A 338 -5.63 29.39 23.05
N PRO A 339 -6.16 28.90 21.91
CA PRO A 339 -7.32 27.99 21.91
C PRO A 339 -7.08 26.66 22.64
N ARG A 340 -5.82 26.20 22.74
CA ARG A 340 -5.45 25.01 23.53
C ARG A 340 -5.31 25.26 25.03
N ASN A 341 -5.41 26.51 25.49
CA ASN A 341 -5.27 26.86 26.90
C ASN A 341 -6.63 26.89 27.62
N VAL A 342 -6.67 26.39 28.85
CA VAL A 342 -7.86 26.26 29.68
C VAL A 342 -8.34 27.64 30.15
N PRO A 343 -9.58 28.05 29.85
CA PRO A 343 -10.15 29.30 30.35
C PRO A 343 -10.30 29.32 31.86
N ASP A 344 -10.08 30.49 32.47
CA ASP A 344 -10.32 30.82 33.89
C ASP A 344 -11.57 30.15 34.48
N ARG A 345 -12.73 30.33 33.82
CA ARG A 345 -14.03 29.79 34.26
C ARG A 345 -14.14 28.26 34.20
N ILE A 346 -13.25 27.59 33.49
CA ILE A 346 -13.12 26.12 33.46
C ILE A 346 -12.09 25.66 34.51
N LEU A 347 -11.00 26.40 34.70
CA LEU A 347 -10.06 26.19 35.80
C LEU A 347 -10.81 26.22 37.15
N ASP A 348 -11.67 27.22 37.37
CA ASP A 348 -12.45 27.40 38.60
C ASP A 348 -13.38 26.20 38.94
N MET A 349 -13.68 25.33 37.95
CA MET A 349 -14.49 24.11 38.14
C MET A 349 -13.65 22.87 38.50
N VAL A 350 -12.34 22.86 38.23
CA VAL A 350 -11.46 21.69 38.45
C VAL A 350 -11.41 21.25 39.92
N PRO A 351 -11.33 22.14 40.93
CA PRO A 351 -11.33 21.72 42.34
C PRO A 351 -12.61 21.00 42.78
N ALA A 352 -13.77 21.39 42.25
CA ALA A 352 -15.06 20.78 42.60
C ALA A 352 -15.20 19.35 42.06
N ASN A 353 -14.63 19.06 40.89
CA ASN A 353 -14.52 17.71 40.33
C ASN A 353 -13.32 16.92 40.94
N GLY A 354 -12.33 17.61 41.51
CA GLY A 354 -11.13 17.00 42.12
C GLY A 354 -9.98 16.72 41.15
N GLY A 355 -10.11 17.14 39.88
CA GLY A 355 -9.21 16.83 38.76
C GLY A 355 -7.83 17.50 38.80
N ILE A 356 -7.12 17.49 37.68
CA ILE A 356 -5.75 18.05 37.53
C ILE A 356 -5.54 18.71 36.16
N VAL A 357 -4.79 19.81 36.14
CA VAL A 357 -4.23 20.43 34.93
C VAL A 357 -2.73 20.16 34.86
N MET A 358 -2.30 19.39 33.87
CA MET A 358 -0.89 19.06 33.68
C MET A 358 -0.27 20.05 32.66
N VAL A 359 0.67 20.86 33.16
CA VAL A 359 1.26 21.99 32.45
C VAL A 359 2.23 21.51 31.40
N THR A 360 2.16 22.09 30.20
CA THR A 360 2.80 21.59 28.98
C THR A 360 3.82 22.55 28.38
N PHE A 361 4.82 22.00 27.67
CA PHE A 361 6.00 22.71 27.20
C PHE A 361 5.90 23.16 25.74
N VAL A 362 4.71 23.04 25.12
CA VAL A 362 4.45 23.52 23.75
C VAL A 362 4.72 25.03 23.63
N PRO A 363 5.65 25.48 22.76
CA PRO A 363 5.96 26.91 22.61
C PRO A 363 4.74 27.75 22.21
N GLU A 364 3.88 27.23 21.33
CA GLU A 364 2.63 27.88 20.90
C GLU A 364 1.55 27.98 21.98
N HIS A 365 1.67 27.26 23.11
CA HIS A 365 0.76 27.40 24.24
C HIS A 365 1.21 28.47 25.25
N VAL A 366 2.41 29.06 25.07
CA VAL A 366 2.96 30.09 25.97
C VAL A 366 3.38 31.38 25.26
N ALA A 367 3.67 31.35 23.94
CA ALA A 367 4.12 32.52 23.19
C ALA A 367 3.59 32.58 21.76
N ALA A 368 3.31 33.80 21.28
CA ALA A 368 2.83 34.06 19.92
C ALA A 368 3.85 33.74 18.80
N ARG A 369 5.11 33.48 19.15
CA ARG A 369 6.16 33.00 18.24
C ARG A 369 7.03 32.00 19.00
N ARG A 370 7.20 30.78 18.46
CA ARG A 370 7.99 29.67 19.05
C ARG A 370 9.32 30.11 19.67
N ARG A 371 10.10 30.94 18.97
CA ARG A 371 11.43 31.43 19.39
C ARG A 371 11.42 32.41 20.59
N ASP A 372 10.25 32.96 20.92
CA ASP A 372 10.07 33.90 22.03
C ASP A 372 9.66 33.17 23.33
N ALA A 373 9.28 31.89 23.23
CA ALA A 373 8.91 31.04 24.37
C ALA A 373 10.14 30.74 25.24
N ARG A 374 9.90 30.65 26.56
CA ARG A 374 10.96 30.46 27.57
C ARG A 374 10.41 29.68 28.77
N MET A 375 11.30 29.04 29.53
CA MET A 375 10.93 28.29 30.74
C MET A 375 10.22 29.16 31.80
N ASP A 376 10.51 30.46 31.89
CA ASP A 376 9.80 31.36 32.81
C ASP A 376 8.31 31.49 32.49
N MET A 377 7.90 31.41 31.21
CA MET A 377 6.48 31.43 30.83
C MET A 377 5.75 30.13 31.21
N VAL A 378 6.43 28.98 31.11
CA VAL A 378 5.87 27.69 31.58
C VAL A 378 5.67 27.73 33.10
N LEU A 379 6.60 28.35 33.83
CA LEU A 379 6.48 28.60 35.27
C LEU A 379 5.39 29.63 35.58
N ASP A 380 5.16 30.65 34.74
CA ASP A 380 4.03 31.59 34.88
C ASP A 380 2.69 30.85 34.82
N HIS A 381 2.50 29.96 33.83
CA HIS A 381 1.29 29.13 33.75
C HIS A 381 1.15 28.19 34.96
N LEU A 382 2.23 27.54 35.39
CA LEU A 382 2.21 26.60 36.53
C LEU A 382 1.81 27.29 37.83
N PHE A 383 2.44 28.42 38.15
CA PHE A 383 2.10 29.19 39.34
C PHE A 383 0.70 29.80 39.25
N TYR A 384 0.29 30.31 38.09
CA TYR A 384 -1.07 30.83 37.91
C TYR A 384 -2.16 29.77 38.16
N VAL A 385 -1.99 28.54 37.66
CA VAL A 385 -2.90 27.43 37.98
C VAL A 385 -2.85 27.14 39.49
N ALA A 386 -1.66 26.97 40.05
CA ALA A 386 -1.49 26.58 41.45
C ALA A 386 -2.01 27.63 42.46
N GLU A 387 -1.92 28.92 42.14
CA GLU A 387 -2.46 30.04 42.92
C GLU A 387 -3.99 30.16 42.77
N ARG A 388 -4.52 29.91 41.56
CA ARG A 388 -5.95 30.05 41.27
C ARG A 388 -6.80 28.89 41.77
N VAL A 389 -6.41 27.66 41.45
CA VAL A 389 -7.18 26.44 41.75
C VAL A 389 -6.59 25.61 42.89
N GLY A 390 -5.40 25.97 43.37
CA GLY A 390 -4.70 25.28 44.45
C GLY A 390 -3.67 24.27 43.97
N TRP A 391 -2.62 24.09 44.77
CA TRP A 391 -1.48 23.21 44.50
C TRP A 391 -1.82 21.71 44.38
N ASP A 392 -3.05 21.32 44.70
CA ASP A 392 -3.57 19.98 44.49
C ASP A 392 -4.03 19.72 43.03
N HIS A 393 -4.20 20.76 42.22
CA HIS A 393 -4.85 20.66 40.90
C HIS A 393 -3.90 20.93 39.72
N VAL A 394 -2.59 20.83 39.95
CA VAL A 394 -1.52 21.12 38.97
C VAL A 394 -0.51 19.96 38.85
N GLY A 395 0.00 19.70 37.65
CA GLY A 395 1.04 18.69 37.38
C GLY A 395 1.88 19.03 36.15
N LEU A 396 2.63 18.06 35.60
CA LEU A 396 3.48 18.23 34.41
C LEU A 396 3.08 17.26 33.28
N GLY A 397 2.94 17.77 32.07
CA GLY A 397 2.50 17.02 30.88
C GLY A 397 3.18 17.56 29.64
N SER A 398 4.41 17.11 29.40
CA SER A 398 5.39 17.78 28.56
C SER A 398 4.95 18.06 27.11
N ASP A 399 4.23 17.12 26.49
CA ASP A 399 4.06 17.03 25.03
C ASP A 399 5.40 16.79 24.27
N PHE A 400 6.37 16.16 24.95
CA PHE A 400 7.62 15.73 24.32
C PHE A 400 7.35 14.70 23.23
N ASP A 401 8.17 14.76 22.17
CA ASP A 401 8.03 14.02 20.91
C ASP A 401 6.77 14.30 20.07
N GLY A 402 5.76 15.01 20.61
CA GLY A 402 4.61 15.55 19.85
C GLY A 402 4.88 16.95 19.26
N ILE A 403 5.65 17.80 19.97
CA ILE A 403 5.91 19.18 19.55
C ILE A 403 6.89 19.34 18.39
N ALA A 404 6.60 20.31 17.51
CA ALA A 404 7.40 20.62 16.32
C ALA A 404 8.54 21.64 16.57
N SER A 405 8.79 22.01 17.82
CA SER A 405 9.90 22.84 18.29
C SER A 405 9.90 22.88 19.83
N VAL A 406 11.06 23.08 20.44
CA VAL A 406 11.25 23.03 21.90
C VAL A 406 11.48 24.42 22.50
N ILE A 407 11.29 24.54 23.83
CA ILE A 407 11.59 25.75 24.59
C ILE A 407 13.05 25.67 25.12
N PRO A 408 13.86 26.74 25.06
CA PRO A 408 15.20 26.73 25.66
C PRO A 408 15.16 26.47 27.18
N GLY A 409 15.97 25.52 27.65
CA GLY A 409 15.95 24.96 29.00
C GLY A 409 14.95 23.81 29.21
N LEU A 410 14.13 23.48 28.20
CA LEU A 410 13.17 22.39 28.17
C LEU A 410 13.28 21.63 26.82
N GLU A 411 14.51 21.34 26.39
CA GLU A 411 14.78 20.78 25.05
C GLU A 411 14.41 19.30 24.88
N ASP A 412 14.47 18.52 25.96
CA ASP A 412 14.15 17.09 25.98
C ASP A 412 13.95 16.62 27.44
N VAL A 413 13.58 15.35 27.63
CA VAL A 413 13.21 14.79 28.94
C VAL A 413 14.29 14.89 30.03
N LYS A 414 15.54 15.28 29.74
CA LYS A 414 16.54 15.55 30.81
C LYS A 414 16.29 16.87 31.56
N CYS A 415 15.35 17.70 31.12
CA CYS A 415 15.14 19.05 31.66
C CYS A 415 14.50 19.08 33.06
N TYR A 416 13.76 18.04 33.46
CA TYR A 416 12.89 18.13 34.63
C TYR A 416 13.61 18.48 35.95
N PRO A 417 14.83 18.00 36.29
CA PRO A 417 15.50 18.41 37.51
C PRO A 417 15.80 19.93 37.56
N GLY A 418 16.05 20.54 36.40
CA GLY A 418 16.19 21.99 36.25
C GLY A 418 14.85 22.72 36.44
N LEU A 419 13.77 22.20 35.85
CA LEU A 419 12.42 22.75 36.01
C LEU A 419 11.91 22.63 37.46
N LEU A 420 12.07 21.45 38.08
CA LEU A 420 11.69 21.19 39.48
C LEU A 420 12.46 22.09 40.44
N ARG A 421 13.77 22.31 40.19
CA ARG A 421 14.54 23.32 40.92
C ARG A 421 13.97 24.73 40.69
N ALA A 422 13.65 25.10 39.45
CA ALA A 422 13.13 26.44 39.15
C ALA A 422 11.76 26.71 39.80
N ILE A 423 10.93 25.68 40.00
CA ILE A 423 9.69 25.75 40.79
C ILE A 423 9.98 26.08 42.27
N LEU A 424 11.00 25.45 42.87
CA LEU A 424 11.44 25.77 44.24
C LEU A 424 12.10 27.15 44.35
N ASP A 425 12.96 27.52 43.40
CA ASP A 425 13.64 28.82 43.35
C ASP A 425 12.65 29.97 43.09
N ARG A 426 11.47 29.69 42.52
CA ARG A 426 10.33 30.61 42.40
C ARG A 426 9.42 30.65 43.65
N GLY A 427 9.72 29.86 44.68
CA GLY A 427 9.10 29.97 46.01
C GLY A 427 8.14 28.84 46.42
N ALA A 428 8.02 27.76 45.64
CA ALA A 428 7.28 26.58 46.07
C ALA A 428 8.01 25.84 47.21
N THR A 429 7.25 25.25 48.13
CA THR A 429 7.79 24.33 49.15
C THR A 429 8.04 22.93 48.57
N GLU A 430 8.88 22.12 49.25
CA GLU A 430 9.13 20.72 48.86
C GLU A 430 7.83 19.89 48.81
N ALA A 431 6.86 20.14 49.70
CA ALA A 431 5.55 19.48 49.67
C ALA A 431 4.69 19.91 48.46
N GLN A 432 4.76 21.18 48.05
CA GLN A 432 4.10 21.65 46.82
C GLN A 432 4.77 21.10 45.56
N LEU A 433 6.09 20.93 45.58
CA LEU A 433 6.82 20.28 44.49
C LEU A 433 6.43 18.79 44.37
N ALA A 434 6.27 18.07 45.48
CA ALA A 434 5.85 16.67 45.48
C ALA A 434 4.45 16.49 44.85
N LYS A 435 3.52 17.40 45.17
CA LYS A 435 2.20 17.48 44.52
C LYS A 435 2.29 17.62 43.01
N VAL A 436 3.09 18.57 42.52
CA VAL A 436 3.34 18.80 41.08
C VAL A 436 4.05 17.62 40.41
N ALA A 437 5.02 17.01 41.09
CA ALA A 437 5.87 15.96 40.55
C ALA A 437 5.11 14.63 40.31
N GLY A 438 4.20 14.24 41.21
CA GLY A 438 3.47 12.97 41.04
C GLY A 438 2.29 12.72 41.96
N GLU A 439 2.21 13.32 43.15
CA GLU A 439 1.13 12.98 44.10
C GLU A 439 -0.26 13.36 43.58
N ASN A 440 -0.37 14.48 42.84
CA ASN A 440 -1.66 14.94 42.31
C ASN A 440 -2.24 13.99 41.26
N ILE A 441 -1.42 13.50 40.33
CA ILE A 441 -1.90 12.55 39.30
C ILE A 441 -2.19 11.18 39.91
N LEU A 442 -1.41 10.74 40.89
CA LEU A 442 -1.71 9.52 41.65
C LEU A 442 -3.00 9.66 42.49
N ARG A 443 -3.30 10.85 43.02
CA ARG A 443 -4.59 11.15 43.69
C ARG A 443 -5.76 11.09 42.71
N VAL A 444 -5.63 11.72 41.54
CA VAL A 444 -6.66 11.72 40.49
C VAL A 444 -6.95 10.29 40.02
N TRP A 445 -5.90 9.51 39.72
CA TRP A 445 -6.05 8.11 39.29
C TRP A 445 -6.69 7.24 40.38
N ARG A 446 -6.30 7.38 41.66
CA ARG A 446 -7.00 6.69 42.78
C ARG A 446 -8.46 7.14 42.93
N GLY A 447 -8.77 8.41 42.67
CA GLY A 447 -10.15 8.91 42.66
C GLY A 447 -11.00 8.28 41.55
N VAL A 448 -10.41 8.10 40.36
CA VAL A 448 -11.03 7.41 39.21
C VAL A 448 -11.25 5.92 39.49
N GLU A 449 -10.28 5.22 40.09
CA GLU A 449 -10.45 3.82 40.50
C GLU A 449 -11.47 3.65 41.63
N ARG A 450 -11.56 4.60 42.57
CA ARG A 450 -12.59 4.57 43.61
C ARG A 450 -13.98 4.71 42.99
N VAL A 451 -14.18 5.61 42.03
CA VAL A 451 -15.48 5.77 41.34
C VAL A 451 -15.86 4.55 40.51
N ARG A 452 -14.90 3.85 39.88
CA ARG A 452 -15.12 2.52 39.28
C ARG A 452 -15.71 1.55 40.30
N ASP A 453 -15.10 1.46 41.48
CA ASP A 453 -15.49 0.48 42.49
C ASP A 453 -16.79 0.86 43.21
N GLU A 454 -17.07 2.16 43.37
CA GLU A 454 -18.38 2.70 43.77
C GLU A 454 -19.48 2.31 42.74
N MET A 455 -19.29 2.64 41.46
CA MET A 455 -20.24 2.32 40.39
C MET A 455 -20.43 0.81 40.20
N LYS A 456 -19.40 0.01 40.46
CA LYS A 456 -19.47 -1.46 40.48
C LYS A 456 -20.27 -1.98 41.67
N ALA A 457 -20.16 -1.36 42.85
CA ALA A 457 -20.95 -1.71 44.03
C ALA A 457 -22.43 -1.28 43.90
N GLU A 458 -22.69 -0.18 43.19
CA GLU A 458 -24.03 0.25 42.77
C GLU A 458 -24.66 -0.66 41.70
N GLY A 459 -23.88 -1.54 41.06
CA GLY A 459 -24.36 -2.44 40.00
C GLY A 459 -24.53 -1.76 38.64
N VAL A 460 -23.84 -0.64 38.37
CA VAL A 460 -23.92 0.08 37.09
C VAL A 460 -23.40 -0.81 35.96
N LEU A 461 -24.30 -1.12 35.01
CA LEU A 461 -24.02 -1.96 33.86
C LEU A 461 -23.16 -1.24 32.80
N PRO A 462 -22.45 -1.98 31.91
CA PRO A 462 -21.76 -1.41 30.77
C PRO A 462 -22.69 -0.57 29.89
N VAL A 463 -22.20 0.58 29.42
CA VAL A 463 -22.97 1.44 28.50
C VAL A 463 -23.07 0.77 27.13
N GLU A 464 -24.29 0.62 26.61
CA GLU A 464 -24.56 -0.06 25.33
C GLU A 464 -24.97 0.91 24.20
N ASP A 465 -25.01 2.22 24.48
CA ASP A 465 -25.21 3.27 23.47
C ASP A 465 -24.23 3.13 22.28
N VAL A 466 -24.75 3.40 21.09
CA VAL A 466 -24.00 3.36 19.83
C VAL A 466 -24.17 4.67 19.06
N TRP A 467 -23.26 4.91 18.11
CA TRP A 467 -23.40 6.00 17.15
C TRP A 467 -24.69 5.86 16.35
N GLU A 468 -25.39 6.98 16.13
CA GLU A 468 -26.75 6.98 15.57
C GLU A 468 -26.79 6.60 14.08
N ASP A 469 -25.78 7.00 13.29
CA ASP A 469 -25.62 6.56 11.90
C ASP A 469 -24.94 5.18 11.77
N ARG A 470 -24.80 4.39 12.85
CA ARG A 470 -24.13 3.08 12.77
C ARG A 470 -24.98 2.10 11.95
N THR A 471 -24.52 1.79 10.74
CA THR A 471 -25.10 0.70 9.95
C THR A 471 -24.86 -0.64 10.65
N TRP A 472 -25.94 -1.37 10.91
CA TRP A 472 -25.92 -2.72 11.46
C TRP A 472 -26.19 -3.75 10.36
N TRP A 473 -25.70 -4.97 10.57
CA TRP A 473 -25.75 -6.04 9.59
C TRP A 473 -26.15 -7.35 10.27
N ARG A 474 -27.24 -7.98 9.81
CA ARG A 474 -27.58 -9.37 10.17
C ARG A 474 -26.91 -10.33 9.19
N TYR A 475 -26.57 -11.51 9.68
CA TYR A 475 -26.05 -12.62 8.88
C TYR A 475 -27.12 -13.72 8.84
N ASP A 476 -27.65 -14.02 7.65
CA ASP A 476 -28.72 -15.01 7.44
C ASP A 476 -28.19 -16.45 7.17
N GLY A 477 -26.87 -16.63 7.22
CA GLY A 477 -26.17 -17.85 6.85
C GLY A 477 -25.51 -17.79 5.46
N TYR A 478 -25.85 -16.81 4.62
CA TYR A 478 -25.33 -16.67 3.25
C TYR A 478 -24.95 -15.23 2.87
N TYR A 479 -25.58 -14.22 3.47
CA TYR A 479 -25.34 -12.81 3.20
C TYR A 479 -25.28 -11.99 4.49
N GLN A 480 -24.43 -10.95 4.48
CA GLN A 480 -24.61 -9.80 5.37
C GLN A 480 -25.64 -8.86 4.75
N MET A 481 -26.82 -8.77 5.36
CA MET A 481 -27.85 -7.81 4.97
C MET A 481 -27.93 -6.68 6.00
N PRO A 482 -28.22 -5.43 5.61
CA PRO A 482 -28.54 -4.37 6.56
C PRO A 482 -29.66 -4.84 7.51
N ASP A 483 -29.54 -4.56 8.81
CA ASP A 483 -30.57 -4.94 9.77
C ASP A 483 -31.90 -4.20 9.45
N PRO A 484 -33.00 -4.91 9.14
CA PRO A 484 -34.22 -4.28 8.66
C PRO A 484 -35.07 -3.66 9.79
N ASP A 485 -34.87 -4.05 11.06
CA ASP A 485 -35.59 -3.48 12.20
C ASP A 485 -34.73 -3.59 13.49
N PRO A 486 -34.18 -2.47 14.00
CA PRO A 486 -33.40 -2.46 15.24
C PRO A 486 -34.27 -2.51 16.52
N GLU A 487 -35.59 -2.43 16.42
CA GLU A 487 -36.52 -2.57 17.56
C GLU A 487 -37.24 -3.93 17.61
N ASP A 488 -36.98 -4.85 16.67
CA ASP A 488 -37.58 -6.19 16.50
C ASP A 488 -38.10 -6.84 17.81
N LYS A 489 -39.40 -6.64 18.08
CA LYS A 489 -40.02 -6.94 19.37
C LYS A 489 -40.38 -8.42 19.50
N LEU A 490 -39.34 -9.25 19.62
CA LEU A 490 -39.42 -10.71 19.82
C LEU A 490 -40.11 -11.46 18.65
N GLY A 491 -39.77 -11.11 17.41
CA GLY A 491 -40.18 -11.82 16.19
C GLY A 491 -39.59 -13.23 16.05
N LEU A 492 -40.09 -14.19 16.83
CA LEU A 492 -39.66 -15.61 16.81
C LEU A 492 -39.99 -16.37 15.51
N ASP A 493 -40.69 -15.75 14.57
CA ASP A 493 -41.26 -16.37 13.36
C ASP A 493 -40.23 -16.98 12.39
N TRP A 494 -38.98 -16.48 12.40
CA TRP A 494 -37.94 -16.97 11.48
C TRP A 494 -37.48 -18.40 11.81
N TYR A 495 -37.43 -18.77 13.09
CA TYR A 495 -37.10 -20.15 13.48
C TYR A 495 -38.26 -21.11 13.23
N VAL A 496 -39.50 -20.67 13.49
CA VAL A 496 -40.70 -21.51 13.48
C VAL A 496 -41.09 -21.99 12.07
N THR A 497 -40.80 -21.19 11.04
CA THR A 497 -41.08 -21.55 9.63
C THR A 497 -40.24 -22.71 9.08
N SER A 498 -39.22 -23.18 9.81
CA SER A 498 -38.41 -24.35 9.43
C SER A 498 -38.98 -25.71 9.87
N LEU A 499 -39.78 -25.75 10.95
CA LEU A 499 -40.16 -27.01 11.63
C LEU A 499 -41.46 -27.63 11.12
N SER A 500 -42.34 -26.85 10.47
CA SER A 500 -43.68 -27.29 10.05
C SER A 500 -43.71 -28.28 8.88
N ASN A 501 -42.60 -28.44 8.14
CA ASN A 501 -42.51 -29.32 6.96
C ASN A 501 -41.89 -30.70 7.24
N VAL A 502 -41.50 -31.02 8.49
CA VAL A 502 -40.82 -32.28 8.84
C VAL A 502 -41.79 -33.35 9.39
N VAL A 503 -42.99 -32.95 9.84
CA VAL A 503 -43.96 -33.87 10.48
C VAL A 503 -45.28 -33.89 9.71
N ASN A 504 -45.33 -34.66 8.60
CA ASN A 504 -46.53 -35.40 8.13
C ASN A 504 -46.24 -36.23 6.87
N VAL A 505 -45.49 -37.34 7.03
CA VAL A 505 -45.32 -38.37 5.98
C VAL A 505 -45.75 -39.75 6.51
N PHE A 506 -46.93 -39.84 7.13
CA PHE A 506 -47.62 -41.12 7.36
C PHE A 506 -49.15 -40.93 7.45
N SER A 507 -49.88 -41.98 7.07
CA SER A 507 -51.34 -42.17 7.12
C SER A 507 -52.25 -41.36 6.17
N GLN A 508 -53.18 -42.09 5.57
CA GLN A 508 -54.42 -41.69 4.88
C GLN A 508 -55.59 -42.38 5.62
N PRO A 509 -56.89 -42.15 5.29
CA PRO A 509 -57.55 -40.99 4.68
C PRO A 509 -58.84 -40.55 5.45
N ALA A 510 -59.57 -39.60 4.85
CA ALA A 510 -61.05 -39.53 4.80
C ALA A 510 -61.85 -38.63 5.79
N PHE A 511 -63.04 -38.30 5.30
CA PHE A 511 -64.16 -37.53 5.90
C PHE A 511 -64.00 -36.02 6.10
N SER A 512 -65.14 -35.38 6.38
CA SER A 512 -65.52 -34.06 5.88
C SER A 512 -66.30 -33.24 6.91
N LEU A 513 -66.29 -31.91 6.79
CA LEU A 513 -67.53 -31.09 6.82
C LEU A 513 -67.31 -29.62 6.35
N GLN A 514 -68.44 -28.96 6.15
CA GLN A 514 -68.73 -27.58 5.70
C GLN A 514 -68.21 -26.47 6.67
N GLU A 515 -68.16 -25.16 6.36
CA GLU A 515 -68.80 -24.36 5.28
C GLU A 515 -68.18 -22.96 5.03
N GLN A 516 -68.71 -22.24 4.01
CA GLN A 516 -68.71 -20.77 3.78
C GLN A 516 -67.33 -20.07 3.55
N LEU A 517 -66.90 -19.72 2.32
CA LEU A 517 -67.37 -18.66 1.37
C LEU A 517 -66.84 -17.23 1.68
N PRO A 518 -66.66 -16.32 0.70
CA PRO A 518 -66.55 -16.49 -0.77
C PRO A 518 -65.42 -15.67 -1.47
N TYR A 519 -64.87 -16.18 -2.58
CA TYR A 519 -64.64 -15.35 -3.78
C TYR A 519 -64.45 -16.20 -5.06
N SER A 520 -65.05 -15.76 -6.17
CA SER A 520 -64.90 -16.32 -7.54
C SER A 520 -63.80 -15.57 -8.30
N ASP A 521 -62.75 -16.25 -8.77
CA ASP A 521 -62.66 -16.90 -10.10
C ASP A 521 -62.71 -15.94 -11.30
N ILE A 522 -61.58 -15.90 -12.02
CA ILE A 522 -61.49 -15.91 -13.50
C ILE A 522 -60.15 -16.58 -13.85
N SER A 523 -60.10 -17.32 -14.96
CA SER A 523 -59.14 -18.43 -15.14
C SER A 523 -58.37 -18.41 -16.48
N LYS A 524 -57.30 -19.23 -16.53
CA LYS A 524 -56.49 -19.64 -17.71
C LYS A 524 -55.52 -18.56 -18.21
N ASP A 525 -54.31 -18.88 -18.72
CA ASP A 525 -53.78 -20.14 -19.26
C ASP A 525 -52.41 -20.57 -18.67
N ILE A 526 -52.05 -21.86 -18.84
CA ILE A 526 -50.73 -22.42 -18.52
C ILE A 526 -50.16 -23.17 -19.75
N PRO A 527 -48.93 -22.85 -20.18
CA PRO A 527 -48.13 -23.77 -21.00
C PRO A 527 -46.80 -24.20 -20.33
N ALA A 528 -46.52 -25.50 -20.43
CA ALA A 528 -45.18 -26.11 -20.46
C ALA A 528 -44.18 -25.80 -19.31
N ARG A 529 -44.25 -26.63 -18.25
CA ARG A 529 -43.16 -26.90 -17.32
C ARG A 529 -41.91 -27.42 -18.08
N ARG A 530 -40.88 -26.59 -18.28
CA ARG A 530 -39.60 -27.05 -18.86
C ARG A 530 -38.81 -27.86 -17.82
N MET A 531 -38.62 -29.15 -18.06
CA MET A 531 -37.58 -29.92 -17.37
C MET A 531 -36.21 -29.34 -17.74
N LYS A 532 -35.32 -29.15 -16.75
CA LYS A 532 -33.89 -28.98 -17.03
C LYS A 532 -33.33 -30.35 -17.45
N PRO A 533 -32.38 -30.43 -18.40
CA PRO A 533 -31.76 -31.70 -18.78
C PRO A 533 -30.91 -32.27 -17.63
N ASP A 534 -30.70 -33.58 -17.66
CA ASP A 534 -29.61 -34.24 -16.96
C ASP A 534 -28.28 -33.73 -17.56
N MET A 535 -27.43 -33.11 -16.75
CA MET A 535 -26.24 -32.39 -17.21
C MET A 535 -25.06 -33.34 -17.31
N THR A 536 -24.32 -33.30 -18.42
CA THR A 536 -23.13 -34.14 -18.56
C THR A 536 -22.02 -33.67 -17.62
N LYS A 537 -21.13 -34.60 -17.25
CA LYS A 537 -19.95 -34.35 -16.39
C LYS A 537 -18.99 -33.27 -16.93
N LYS A 538 -19.16 -32.83 -18.18
CA LYS A 538 -18.44 -31.72 -18.82
C LYS A 538 -19.12 -30.37 -18.58
N GLU A 539 -20.43 -30.36 -18.38
CA GLU A 539 -21.24 -29.16 -18.08
C GLU A 539 -21.20 -28.84 -16.58
N GLU A 540 -21.16 -29.84 -15.70
CA GLU A 540 -20.78 -29.65 -14.28
C GLU A 540 -19.45 -28.90 -14.16
N LEU A 541 -18.44 -29.34 -14.92
CA LEU A 541 -17.08 -28.77 -14.95
C LEU A 541 -16.99 -27.35 -15.55
N MET A 542 -18.06 -26.84 -16.16
CA MET A 542 -18.17 -25.43 -16.59
C MET A 542 -19.14 -24.62 -15.71
N ALA A 543 -20.06 -25.27 -14.99
CA ALA A 543 -20.94 -24.65 -14.01
C ALA A 543 -20.27 -24.46 -12.63
N SER A 544 -19.29 -25.30 -12.26
CA SER A 544 -18.65 -25.23 -10.94
C SER A 544 -17.77 -24.00 -10.74
N GLY A 545 -17.28 -23.37 -11.81
CA GLY A 545 -16.33 -22.25 -11.74
C GLY A 545 -16.82 -21.06 -10.89
N PRO A 546 -18.02 -20.50 -11.13
CA PRO A 546 -18.59 -19.46 -10.29
C PRO A 546 -19.05 -19.95 -8.91
N SER A 547 -19.58 -21.17 -8.80
CA SER A 547 -20.03 -21.73 -7.51
C SER A 547 -18.85 -21.88 -6.57
N GLN A 548 -17.77 -22.53 -7.01
CA GLN A 548 -16.54 -22.70 -6.23
C GLN A 548 -15.81 -21.37 -5.96
N ALA A 549 -16.15 -20.29 -6.65
CA ALA A 549 -15.69 -18.94 -6.31
C ALA A 549 -16.43 -18.39 -5.09
N LEU A 550 -17.75 -18.60 -5.03
CA LEU A 550 -18.61 -18.25 -3.90
C LEU A 550 -18.33 -19.16 -2.70
N ASP A 551 -18.26 -20.48 -2.89
CA ASP A 551 -17.93 -21.44 -1.83
C ASP A 551 -16.56 -21.13 -1.17
N LEU A 552 -15.57 -20.65 -1.94
CA LEU A 552 -14.26 -20.20 -1.43
C LEU A 552 -14.25 -18.77 -0.87
N LEU A 553 -15.26 -17.95 -1.15
CA LEU A 553 -15.47 -16.65 -0.51
C LEU A 553 -16.17 -16.84 0.84
N ASP A 554 -17.28 -17.59 0.88
CA ASP A 554 -18.04 -17.86 2.09
C ASP A 554 -17.21 -18.59 3.16
N THR A 555 -16.25 -19.43 2.74
CA THR A 555 -15.29 -20.09 3.64
C THR A 555 -14.06 -19.24 4.01
N SER A 556 -13.93 -18.00 3.51
CA SER A 556 -12.80 -17.11 3.81
C SER A 556 -13.14 -15.69 4.27
N GLU A 557 -14.42 -15.30 4.27
CA GLU A 557 -14.90 -14.02 4.82
C GLU A 557 -14.89 -14.04 6.38
N GLY A 558 -13.67 -14.07 6.91
CA GLY A 558 -13.36 -14.07 8.34
C GLY A 558 -11.85 -14.14 8.66
N GLU A 559 -11.00 -14.59 7.72
CA GLU A 559 -9.54 -14.61 7.95
C GLU A 559 -8.92 -13.21 7.80
N VAL A 560 -8.24 -12.73 8.84
CA VAL A 560 -7.38 -11.54 8.77
C VAL A 560 -6.17 -11.84 7.90
N ILE A 561 -6.11 -11.22 6.73
CA ILE A 561 -5.00 -11.38 5.78
C ILE A 561 -3.72 -10.76 6.37
N ASP A 562 -2.79 -11.60 6.83
CA ASP A 562 -1.47 -11.16 7.28
C ASP A 562 -0.72 -10.42 6.15
N PRO A 563 -0.25 -9.17 6.38
CA PRO A 563 0.56 -8.44 5.42
C PRO A 563 1.84 -9.17 5.00
N GLN A 564 2.43 -10.02 5.85
CA GLN A 564 3.61 -10.81 5.49
C GLN A 564 3.25 -12.00 4.60
N GLU A 565 2.22 -12.78 4.93
CA GLU A 565 1.65 -13.85 4.10
C GLU A 565 1.21 -13.31 2.72
N SER A 566 0.49 -12.18 2.69
CA SER A 566 0.11 -11.48 1.46
C SER A 566 1.33 -11.07 0.62
N SER A 567 2.40 -10.58 1.26
CA SER A 567 3.66 -10.22 0.59
C SER A 567 4.53 -11.43 0.19
N ALA A 568 4.39 -12.57 0.88
CA ALA A 568 5.03 -13.83 0.53
C ALA A 568 4.31 -14.48 -0.67
N LEU A 569 2.98 -14.54 -0.62
CA LEU A 569 2.10 -14.96 -1.72
C LEU A 569 2.36 -14.11 -2.96
N LEU A 570 2.43 -12.78 -2.86
CA LEU A 570 2.74 -11.91 -4.00
C LEU A 570 4.09 -12.25 -4.65
N ARG A 571 5.14 -12.46 -3.84
CA ARG A 571 6.45 -12.93 -4.35
C ARG A 571 6.36 -14.32 -5.00
N ARG A 572 5.53 -15.23 -4.44
CA ARG A 572 5.30 -16.59 -4.96
C ARG A 572 4.54 -16.58 -6.30
N LEU A 573 3.57 -15.67 -6.44
CA LEU A 573 2.87 -15.38 -7.70
C LEU A 573 3.83 -14.78 -8.73
N ASP A 574 4.60 -13.76 -8.36
CA ASP A 574 5.56 -13.12 -9.26
C ASP A 574 6.58 -14.12 -9.80
N LEU A 575 7.18 -14.94 -8.94
CA LEU A 575 8.13 -16.00 -9.32
C LEU A 575 7.52 -17.11 -10.19
N ARG A 576 6.19 -17.27 -10.21
CA ARG A 576 5.51 -18.30 -11.02
C ARG A 576 4.93 -17.76 -12.32
N LEU A 577 4.32 -16.58 -12.30
CA LEU A 577 3.64 -15.95 -13.44
C LEU A 577 4.59 -15.09 -14.27
N MET A 578 5.39 -14.23 -13.65
CA MET A 578 6.16 -13.23 -14.41
C MET A 578 7.23 -13.87 -15.31
N PRO A 579 8.02 -14.88 -14.90
CA PRO A 579 8.92 -15.59 -15.81
C PRO A 579 8.19 -16.21 -17.00
N LEU A 580 7.01 -16.82 -16.77
CA LEU A 580 6.23 -17.45 -17.85
C LEU A 580 5.76 -16.41 -18.87
N LEU A 581 5.16 -15.32 -18.40
CA LEU A 581 4.59 -14.27 -19.26
C LEU A 581 5.68 -13.45 -19.97
N CYS A 582 6.79 -13.14 -19.28
CA CYS A 582 7.93 -12.42 -19.85
C CYS A 582 8.68 -13.24 -20.91
N ILE A 583 8.95 -14.53 -20.67
CA ILE A 583 9.64 -15.36 -21.70
C ILE A 583 8.73 -15.54 -22.93
N THR A 584 7.42 -15.68 -22.73
CA THR A 584 6.46 -15.75 -23.85
C THR A 584 6.44 -14.46 -24.67
N TYR A 585 6.47 -13.29 -24.03
CA TYR A 585 6.50 -12.00 -24.73
C TYR A 585 7.86 -11.69 -25.36
N ALA A 586 8.95 -12.14 -24.73
CA ALA A 586 10.28 -12.14 -25.34
C ALA A 586 10.30 -12.97 -26.63
N LEU A 587 9.81 -14.22 -26.60
CA LEU A 587 9.65 -15.06 -27.79
C LEU A 587 8.74 -14.39 -28.85
N GLN A 588 7.63 -13.76 -28.43
CA GLN A 588 6.78 -13.02 -29.38
C GLN A 588 7.53 -11.88 -30.09
N SER A 589 8.45 -11.20 -29.39
CA SER A 589 9.33 -10.20 -30.02
C SER A 589 10.39 -10.83 -30.93
N ILE A 590 10.97 -11.97 -30.54
CA ILE A 590 11.94 -12.72 -31.35
C ILE A 590 11.30 -13.22 -32.65
N ASP A 591 10.13 -13.82 -32.58
CA ASP A 591 9.50 -14.51 -33.72
C ASP A 591 8.98 -13.49 -34.75
N ARG A 592 8.57 -12.31 -34.29
CA ARG A 592 8.29 -11.13 -35.14
C ARG A 592 9.55 -10.60 -35.83
N THR A 593 10.65 -10.43 -35.10
CA THR A 593 11.91 -9.85 -35.60
C THR A 593 12.76 -10.83 -36.39
N THR A 594 12.49 -12.14 -36.30
CA THR A 594 13.16 -13.20 -37.08
C THR A 594 13.08 -12.95 -38.58
N LEU A 595 12.04 -12.27 -39.09
CA LEU A 595 11.97 -11.84 -40.49
C LEU A 595 13.06 -10.80 -40.86
N SER A 596 13.42 -9.90 -39.93
CA SER A 596 14.51 -8.92 -40.15
C SER A 596 15.88 -9.59 -40.13
N TYR A 597 16.11 -10.52 -39.20
CA TYR A 597 17.32 -11.34 -39.19
C TYR A 597 17.41 -12.21 -40.46
N ALA A 598 16.32 -12.84 -40.90
CA ALA A 598 16.25 -13.60 -42.16
C ALA A 598 16.56 -12.74 -43.40
N ALA A 599 16.18 -11.45 -43.40
CA ALA A 599 16.55 -10.49 -44.45
C ALA A 599 18.05 -10.18 -44.47
N VAL A 600 18.72 -10.21 -43.32
CA VAL A 600 20.19 -10.11 -43.23
C VAL A 600 20.87 -11.36 -43.79
N PHE A 601 20.29 -12.55 -43.59
CA PHE A 601 20.75 -13.84 -44.17
C PHE A 601 20.20 -14.18 -45.58
N GLY A 602 19.63 -13.20 -46.29
CA GLY A 602 19.35 -13.33 -47.72
C GLY A 602 18.06 -14.09 -48.10
N ILE A 603 17.03 -14.12 -47.24
CA ILE A 603 15.72 -14.71 -47.58
C ILE A 603 15.12 -14.11 -48.87
N ARG A 604 15.34 -12.82 -49.12
CA ARG A 604 14.76 -12.13 -50.28
C ARG A 604 15.33 -12.66 -51.60
N GLU A 605 16.62 -12.96 -51.59
CA GLU A 605 17.37 -13.50 -52.72
C GLU A 605 17.11 -15.01 -52.89
N ASP A 606 17.01 -15.78 -51.80
CA ASP A 606 16.80 -17.25 -51.83
C ASP A 606 15.39 -17.67 -52.30
N ILE A 607 14.36 -16.86 -52.04
CA ILE A 607 12.97 -17.14 -52.47
C ILE A 607 12.34 -16.00 -53.30
N GLY A 608 13.16 -15.15 -53.92
CA GLY A 608 12.74 -14.20 -54.95
C GLY A 608 11.77 -13.09 -54.52
N LEU A 609 11.80 -12.65 -53.27
CA LEU A 609 10.89 -11.61 -52.76
C LEU A 609 11.28 -10.21 -53.26
N SER A 610 10.40 -9.59 -54.04
CA SER A 610 10.51 -8.18 -54.40
C SER A 610 10.46 -7.26 -53.17
N GLY A 611 10.86 -6.00 -53.34
CA GLY A 611 10.77 -4.99 -52.27
C GLY A 611 9.36 -4.85 -51.68
N PRO A 612 8.31 -4.66 -52.50
CA PRO A 612 6.93 -4.59 -52.02
C PRO A 612 6.44 -5.87 -51.33
N GLU A 613 6.78 -7.06 -51.84
CA GLU A 613 6.42 -8.34 -51.21
C GLU A 613 7.06 -8.51 -49.83
N PHE A 614 8.28 -8.00 -49.62
CA PHE A 614 8.92 -8.00 -48.32
C PHE A 614 8.22 -7.04 -47.33
N SER A 615 7.79 -5.85 -47.76
CA SER A 615 6.93 -4.98 -46.93
C SER A 615 5.60 -5.65 -46.58
N TRP A 616 4.95 -6.33 -47.54
CA TRP A 616 3.74 -7.12 -47.28
C TRP A 616 3.99 -8.29 -46.32
N ALA A 617 5.12 -9.00 -46.44
CA ALA A 617 5.50 -10.07 -45.50
C ALA A 617 5.64 -9.55 -44.06
N GLY A 618 6.18 -8.34 -43.87
CA GLY A 618 6.14 -7.63 -42.59
C GLY A 618 4.70 -7.41 -42.11
N ALA A 619 3.90 -6.73 -42.94
CA ALA A 619 2.56 -6.24 -42.61
C ALA A 619 1.49 -7.33 -42.39
N LEU A 620 1.54 -8.45 -43.12
CA LEU A 620 0.49 -9.49 -43.12
C LEU A 620 0.28 -10.20 -41.78
N LEU A 621 1.28 -10.19 -40.90
CA LEU A 621 1.12 -10.64 -39.51
C LEU A 621 0.00 -9.85 -38.81
N TYR A 622 -0.02 -8.53 -38.98
CA TYR A 622 -0.97 -7.66 -38.30
C TYR A 622 -2.38 -7.74 -38.92
N VAL A 623 -2.51 -8.22 -40.17
CA VAL A 623 -3.81 -8.57 -40.76
C VAL A 623 -4.38 -9.83 -40.12
N GLY A 624 -3.58 -10.89 -40.00
CA GLY A 624 -3.99 -12.13 -39.34
C GLY A 624 -4.30 -11.93 -37.85
N TYR A 625 -3.45 -11.16 -37.16
CA TYR A 625 -3.65 -10.75 -35.77
C TYR A 625 -4.97 -9.99 -35.60
N LEU A 626 -5.21 -8.93 -36.39
CA LEU A 626 -6.43 -8.11 -36.30
C LEU A 626 -7.71 -8.91 -36.57
N PHE A 627 -7.69 -9.82 -37.54
CA PHE A 627 -8.83 -10.67 -37.85
C PHE A 627 -9.11 -11.69 -36.73
N TRP A 628 -8.06 -12.26 -36.12
CA TRP A 628 -8.20 -13.30 -35.10
C TRP A 628 -8.37 -12.75 -33.67
N GLU A 629 -8.10 -11.47 -33.42
CA GLU A 629 -8.31 -10.81 -32.11
C GLU A 629 -9.77 -10.94 -31.63
N PHE A 630 -10.77 -10.76 -32.50
CA PHE A 630 -12.18 -10.93 -32.10
C PHE A 630 -12.55 -12.40 -31.76
N PRO A 631 -12.30 -13.40 -32.63
CA PRO A 631 -12.44 -14.82 -32.26
C PRO A 631 -11.68 -15.19 -30.98
N THR A 632 -10.46 -14.68 -30.81
CA THR A 632 -9.59 -14.91 -29.65
C THR A 632 -10.24 -14.44 -28.35
N ASN A 633 -10.77 -13.21 -28.29
CA ASN A 633 -11.41 -12.71 -27.08
C ASN A 633 -12.69 -13.51 -26.73
N VAL A 634 -13.45 -13.95 -27.73
CA VAL A 634 -14.61 -14.85 -27.52
C VAL A 634 -14.19 -16.24 -27.04
N LEU A 635 -13.03 -16.75 -27.48
CA LEU A 635 -12.50 -18.04 -27.05
C LEU A 635 -11.87 -17.99 -25.64
N LEU A 636 -11.17 -16.89 -25.29
CA LEU A 636 -10.64 -16.65 -23.94
C LEU A 636 -11.73 -16.59 -22.85
N GLN A 637 -12.96 -16.19 -23.22
CA GLN A 637 -14.14 -16.22 -22.33
C GLN A 637 -14.79 -17.60 -22.20
N LYS A 638 -14.45 -18.57 -23.06
CA LYS A 638 -15.15 -19.87 -23.18
C LYS A 638 -14.25 -21.08 -22.93
N LEU A 639 -12.93 -20.92 -22.98
CA LEU A 639 -11.95 -21.99 -22.84
C LEU A 639 -11.01 -21.71 -21.64
N PRO A 640 -10.49 -22.74 -20.96
CA PRO A 640 -9.51 -22.56 -19.89
C PRO A 640 -8.29 -21.79 -20.40
N ILE A 641 -8.11 -20.57 -19.87
CA ILE A 641 -7.15 -19.56 -20.38
C ILE A 641 -5.73 -20.12 -20.56
N ASN A 642 -5.26 -20.93 -19.61
CA ASN A 642 -3.92 -21.49 -19.67
C ASN A 642 -3.77 -22.54 -20.78
N HIS A 643 -4.75 -23.41 -20.97
CA HIS A 643 -4.73 -24.41 -22.04
C HIS A 643 -4.84 -23.74 -23.42
N PHE A 644 -5.71 -22.73 -23.55
CA PHE A 644 -5.87 -21.99 -24.80
C PHE A 644 -4.61 -21.20 -25.18
N MET A 645 -4.07 -20.37 -24.27
CA MET A 645 -2.84 -19.61 -24.51
C MET A 645 -1.64 -20.51 -24.80
N SER A 646 -1.52 -21.65 -24.12
CA SER A 646 -0.37 -22.54 -24.34
C SER A 646 -0.50 -23.33 -25.65
N ALA A 647 -1.72 -23.74 -26.02
CA ALA A 647 -1.98 -24.36 -27.31
C ALA A 647 -1.75 -23.39 -28.48
N THR A 648 -2.12 -22.11 -28.35
CA THR A 648 -1.82 -21.10 -29.37
C THR A 648 -0.32 -20.82 -29.47
N VAL A 649 0.45 -20.84 -28.37
CA VAL A 649 1.94 -20.78 -28.43
C VAL A 649 2.53 -21.98 -29.19
N VAL A 650 2.05 -23.20 -28.96
CA VAL A 650 2.49 -24.38 -29.73
C VAL A 650 2.15 -24.25 -31.22
N LEU A 651 0.93 -23.80 -31.56
CA LEU A 651 0.51 -23.62 -32.95
C LEU A 651 1.29 -22.48 -33.65
N TRP A 652 1.53 -21.37 -32.95
CA TRP A 652 2.41 -20.28 -33.38
C TRP A 652 3.82 -20.82 -33.67
N GLY A 653 4.48 -21.48 -32.72
CA GLY A 653 5.84 -22.01 -32.93
C GLY A 653 5.92 -23.00 -34.11
N ALA A 654 4.90 -23.84 -34.29
CA ALA A 654 4.79 -24.73 -35.44
C ALA A 654 4.66 -23.96 -36.77
N VAL A 655 3.81 -22.94 -36.83
CA VAL A 655 3.69 -22.04 -38.01
C VAL A 655 4.98 -21.25 -38.25
N LEU A 656 5.75 -20.92 -37.21
CA LEU A 656 7.05 -20.30 -37.37
C LEU A 656 8.03 -21.25 -38.06
N MET A 657 8.11 -22.53 -37.64
CA MET A 657 8.89 -23.54 -38.36
C MET A 657 8.46 -23.69 -39.83
N CYS A 658 7.15 -23.59 -40.12
CA CYS A 658 6.65 -23.62 -41.49
C CYS A 658 7.19 -22.50 -42.40
N HIS A 659 7.67 -21.36 -41.86
CA HIS A 659 8.33 -20.34 -42.68
C HIS A 659 9.59 -20.88 -43.37
N ALA A 660 10.31 -21.83 -42.75
CA ALA A 660 11.48 -22.47 -43.35
C ALA A 660 11.15 -23.36 -44.56
N ALA A 661 9.88 -23.79 -44.71
CA ALA A 661 9.40 -24.58 -45.84
C ALA A 661 8.97 -23.70 -47.04
N SER A 662 8.76 -22.39 -46.84
CA SER A 662 8.31 -21.46 -47.88
C SER A 662 9.30 -21.34 -49.05
N ARG A 663 8.76 -21.14 -50.25
CA ARG A 663 9.49 -21.07 -51.54
C ARG A 663 9.15 -19.83 -52.39
N GLY A 664 8.46 -18.85 -51.81
CA GLY A 664 8.02 -17.63 -52.49
C GLY A 664 6.97 -16.88 -51.67
N PHE A 665 6.51 -15.72 -52.18
CA PHE A 665 5.67 -14.79 -51.43
C PHE A 665 4.39 -15.43 -50.87
N ALA A 666 3.63 -16.21 -51.65
CA ALA A 666 2.37 -16.81 -51.19
C ALA A 666 2.53 -17.71 -49.94
N GLY A 667 3.66 -18.43 -49.83
CA GLY A 667 3.97 -19.24 -48.65
C GLY A 667 4.26 -18.37 -47.43
N ILE A 668 5.12 -17.37 -47.57
CA ILE A 668 5.44 -16.41 -46.51
C ILE A 668 4.19 -15.62 -46.07
N ALA A 669 3.36 -15.18 -47.03
CA ALA A 669 2.12 -14.47 -46.78
C ALA A 669 1.16 -15.30 -45.90
N ALA A 670 0.96 -16.58 -46.25
CA ALA A 670 0.13 -17.50 -45.46
C ALA A 670 0.72 -17.75 -44.07
N THR A 671 2.01 -18.10 -43.96
CA THR A 671 2.61 -18.39 -42.66
C THR A 671 2.67 -17.15 -41.76
N ARG A 672 2.87 -15.94 -42.31
CA ARG A 672 2.81 -14.68 -41.55
C ARG A 672 1.40 -14.36 -41.05
N ALA A 673 0.38 -14.59 -41.87
CA ALA A 673 -1.02 -14.39 -41.45
C ALA A 673 -1.43 -15.36 -40.31
N PHE A 674 -1.12 -16.66 -40.45
CA PHE A 674 -1.40 -17.64 -39.39
C PHE A 674 -0.57 -17.41 -38.11
N LEU A 675 0.69 -16.96 -38.25
CA LEU A 675 1.54 -16.55 -37.13
C LEU A 675 0.85 -15.45 -36.31
N GLY A 676 0.42 -14.37 -36.97
CA GLY A 676 -0.31 -13.28 -36.33
C GLY A 676 -1.63 -13.73 -35.69
N ALA A 677 -2.35 -14.64 -36.33
CA ALA A 677 -3.61 -15.17 -35.80
C ALA A 677 -3.40 -15.89 -34.45
N PHE A 678 -2.48 -16.84 -34.35
CA PHE A 678 -2.24 -17.56 -33.09
C PHE A 678 -1.62 -16.64 -32.00
N GLU A 679 -0.76 -15.71 -32.40
CA GLU A 679 -0.19 -14.67 -31.54
C GLU A 679 -1.22 -13.72 -30.89
N ALA A 680 -2.42 -13.55 -31.48
CA ALA A 680 -3.46 -12.64 -30.98
C ALA A 680 -3.88 -12.94 -29.54
N SER A 681 -3.73 -14.19 -29.10
CA SER A 681 -4.09 -14.65 -27.75
C SER A 681 -3.22 -14.11 -26.61
N ILE A 682 -1.97 -13.71 -26.88
CA ILE A 682 -0.97 -13.46 -25.83
C ILE A 682 -1.25 -12.18 -25.06
N ASN A 683 -1.62 -11.09 -25.75
CA ASN A 683 -1.89 -9.80 -25.11
C ASN A 683 -3.18 -9.81 -24.25
N PRO A 684 -4.38 -10.08 -24.80
CA PRO A 684 -5.61 -10.13 -24.01
C PRO A 684 -5.57 -11.23 -22.94
N GLY A 685 -4.97 -12.39 -23.22
CA GLY A 685 -4.78 -13.45 -22.22
C GLY A 685 -3.90 -13.01 -21.05
N THR A 686 -2.81 -12.29 -21.30
CA THR A 686 -1.96 -11.76 -20.21
C THR A 686 -2.68 -10.67 -19.40
N MET A 687 -3.49 -9.82 -20.04
CA MET A 687 -4.31 -8.83 -19.33
C MET A 687 -5.36 -9.49 -18.42
N LEU A 688 -6.01 -10.57 -18.88
CA LEU A 688 -6.93 -11.36 -18.07
C LEU A 688 -6.19 -11.99 -16.87
N LEU A 689 -5.04 -12.65 -17.08
CA LEU A 689 -4.24 -13.21 -15.99
C LEU A 689 -3.78 -12.13 -14.98
N PHE A 690 -3.40 -10.93 -15.43
CA PHE A 690 -3.08 -9.81 -14.54
C PHE A 690 -4.28 -9.33 -13.72
N SER A 691 -5.48 -9.34 -14.28
CA SER A 691 -6.71 -9.03 -13.53
C SER A 691 -7.12 -10.13 -12.53
N MET A 692 -6.77 -11.39 -12.81
CA MET A 692 -7.09 -12.56 -11.96
C MET A 692 -6.14 -12.77 -10.78
N TYR A 693 -4.90 -12.25 -10.84
CA TYR A 693 -3.86 -12.54 -9.84
C TYR A 693 -3.22 -11.32 -9.15
N TYR A 694 -3.39 -10.09 -9.67
CA TYR A 694 -2.75 -8.88 -9.14
C TYR A 694 -3.75 -7.74 -8.86
N SER A 695 -3.48 -6.93 -7.84
CA SER A 695 -4.31 -5.76 -7.53
C SER A 695 -4.10 -4.59 -8.50
N ARG A 696 -5.06 -3.65 -8.61
CA ARG A 696 -4.95 -2.44 -9.47
C ARG A 696 -3.69 -1.61 -9.19
N ARG A 697 -3.17 -1.64 -7.96
CA ARG A 697 -1.92 -0.95 -7.57
C ARG A 697 -0.66 -1.73 -7.98
N GLU A 698 -0.75 -3.05 -8.10
CA GLU A 698 0.35 -3.95 -8.47
C GLU A 698 0.57 -4.06 -9.98
N GLN A 699 -0.48 -3.90 -10.78
CA GLN A 699 -0.50 -4.15 -12.23
C GLN A 699 0.46 -3.26 -13.05
N PRO A 700 0.57 -1.92 -12.87
CA PRO A 700 1.32 -1.07 -13.81
C PRO A 700 2.82 -1.37 -13.88
N VAL A 701 3.47 -1.68 -12.75
CA VAL A 701 4.89 -2.05 -12.71
C VAL A 701 5.12 -3.41 -13.38
N ARG A 702 4.19 -4.36 -13.20
CA ARG A 702 4.25 -5.69 -13.83
C ARG A 702 4.04 -5.61 -15.34
N MET A 703 3.16 -4.74 -15.82
CA MET A 703 3.04 -4.40 -17.25
C MET A 703 4.35 -3.82 -17.81
N GLY A 704 5.03 -2.95 -17.06
CA GLY A 704 6.34 -2.40 -17.46
C GLY A 704 7.43 -3.46 -17.59
N VAL A 705 7.52 -4.40 -16.64
CA VAL A 705 8.45 -5.55 -16.69
C VAL A 705 8.10 -6.50 -17.84
N TRP A 706 6.81 -6.81 -18.02
CA TRP A 706 6.33 -7.70 -19.07
C TRP A 706 6.59 -7.14 -20.47
N ILE A 707 6.21 -5.90 -20.77
CA ILE A 707 6.47 -5.30 -22.10
C ILE A 707 7.96 -4.97 -22.29
N GLY A 708 8.70 -4.68 -21.22
CA GLY A 708 10.16 -4.55 -21.24
C GLY A 708 10.88 -5.84 -21.64
N SER A 709 10.31 -7.02 -21.36
CA SER A 709 10.93 -8.32 -21.65
C SER A 709 11.14 -8.62 -23.14
N ALA A 710 10.39 -7.96 -24.04
CA ALA A 710 10.68 -7.99 -25.47
C ALA A 710 12.10 -7.45 -25.80
N GLY A 711 12.60 -6.51 -24.98
CA GLY A 711 13.98 -6.05 -25.05
C GLY A 711 15.02 -7.11 -24.69
N LEU A 712 14.70 -8.01 -23.74
CA LEU A 712 15.52 -9.21 -23.49
C LEU A 712 15.44 -10.18 -24.67
N GLY A 713 14.28 -10.31 -25.32
CA GLY A 713 14.09 -11.07 -26.55
C GLY A 713 15.07 -10.63 -27.65
N TYR A 714 15.16 -9.32 -27.92
CA TYR A 714 16.15 -8.73 -28.83
C TYR A 714 17.61 -9.08 -28.49
N ILE A 715 17.97 -9.05 -27.19
CA ILE A 715 19.33 -9.37 -26.72
C ILE A 715 19.67 -10.83 -26.98
N VAL A 716 18.78 -11.76 -26.64
CA VAL A 716 19.00 -13.20 -26.85
C VAL A 716 18.96 -13.56 -28.35
N ALA A 717 18.06 -12.94 -29.12
CA ALA A 717 18.00 -13.09 -30.57
C ALA A 717 19.33 -12.76 -31.24
N GLY A 718 19.94 -11.61 -30.92
CA GLY A 718 21.22 -11.20 -31.51
C GLY A 718 22.33 -12.23 -31.30
N ILE A 719 22.47 -12.77 -30.07
CA ILE A 719 23.49 -13.76 -29.69
C ILE A 719 23.26 -15.10 -30.41
N VAL A 720 22.04 -15.65 -30.34
CA VAL A 720 21.71 -16.95 -30.94
C VAL A 720 21.81 -16.87 -32.47
N THR A 721 21.34 -15.78 -33.06
CA THR A 721 21.40 -15.53 -34.51
C THR A 721 22.85 -15.40 -34.98
N PHE A 722 23.72 -14.74 -34.21
CA PHE A 722 25.16 -14.72 -34.47
C PHE A 722 25.76 -16.13 -34.50
N GLY A 723 25.40 -16.98 -33.53
CA GLY A 723 25.80 -18.39 -33.49
C GLY A 723 25.33 -19.19 -34.72
N ILE A 724 24.04 -19.09 -35.06
CA ILE A 724 23.45 -19.76 -36.24
C ILE A 724 24.10 -19.26 -37.54
N GLY A 725 24.51 -18.00 -37.61
CA GLY A 725 25.24 -17.44 -38.75
C GLY A 725 26.63 -18.05 -39.00
N HIS A 726 27.20 -18.81 -38.06
CA HIS A 726 28.45 -19.56 -38.24
C HIS A 726 28.23 -20.99 -38.79
N ILE A 727 26.98 -21.48 -38.82
CA ILE A 727 26.67 -22.83 -39.31
C ILE A 727 26.84 -22.88 -40.84
N ARG A 728 27.87 -23.62 -41.28
CA ARG A 728 28.11 -23.91 -42.70
C ARG A 728 27.52 -25.29 -43.04
N GLY A 729 26.43 -25.31 -43.79
CA GLY A 729 25.73 -26.53 -44.18
C GLY A 729 24.82 -26.34 -45.39
N PRO A 730 24.14 -27.39 -45.86
CA PRO A 730 23.30 -27.34 -47.07
C PRO A 730 21.96 -26.63 -46.87
N VAL A 731 21.59 -26.28 -45.63
CA VAL A 731 20.37 -25.52 -45.30
C VAL A 731 20.76 -24.07 -45.06
N ALA A 732 20.14 -23.13 -45.79
CA ALA A 732 20.39 -21.71 -45.65
C ALA A 732 20.13 -21.22 -44.21
N SER A 733 21.02 -20.41 -43.64
CA SER A 733 20.97 -19.97 -42.24
C SER A 733 19.64 -19.31 -41.86
N TRP A 734 18.99 -18.59 -42.78
CA TRP A 734 17.67 -17.99 -42.54
C TRP A 734 16.58 -19.03 -42.26
N ARG A 735 16.63 -20.21 -42.90
CA ARG A 735 15.72 -21.34 -42.64
C ARG A 735 16.00 -21.96 -41.28
N ILE A 736 17.28 -22.05 -40.90
CA ILE A 736 17.71 -22.53 -39.57
C ILE A 736 17.17 -21.61 -38.45
N LEU A 737 17.13 -20.28 -38.65
CA LEU A 737 16.54 -19.35 -37.67
C LEU A 737 15.07 -19.67 -37.37
N PHE A 738 14.24 -19.82 -38.41
CA PHE A 738 12.81 -20.14 -38.25
C PHE A 738 12.58 -21.53 -37.64
N LEU A 739 13.42 -22.51 -37.99
CA LEU A 739 13.37 -23.86 -37.38
C LEU A 739 13.78 -23.83 -35.91
N PHE A 740 14.87 -23.15 -35.57
CA PHE A 740 15.37 -23.05 -34.19
C PHE A 740 14.37 -22.32 -33.30
N TRP A 741 13.96 -21.11 -33.68
CA TRP A 741 13.02 -20.33 -32.87
C TRP A 741 11.65 -20.98 -32.80
N GLY A 742 11.15 -21.55 -33.90
CA GLY A 742 9.88 -22.27 -33.88
C GLY A 742 9.92 -23.52 -32.99
N ALA A 743 11.03 -24.26 -32.96
CA ALA A 743 11.22 -25.38 -32.05
C ALA A 743 11.33 -24.93 -30.58
N VAL A 744 12.01 -23.82 -30.28
CA VAL A 744 12.06 -23.22 -28.94
C VAL A 744 10.68 -22.75 -28.49
N THR A 745 9.93 -22.05 -29.35
CA THR A 745 8.55 -21.59 -29.07
C THR A 745 7.58 -22.77 -28.90
N VAL A 746 7.71 -23.86 -29.66
CA VAL A 746 6.95 -25.11 -29.43
C VAL A 746 7.31 -25.75 -28.09
N ALA A 747 8.59 -25.93 -27.79
CA ALA A 747 9.03 -26.50 -26.50
C ALA A 747 8.56 -25.63 -25.32
N TRP A 748 8.59 -24.32 -25.49
CA TRP A 748 8.06 -23.37 -24.52
C TRP A 748 6.54 -23.46 -24.36
N GLY A 749 5.78 -23.56 -25.45
CA GLY A 749 4.33 -23.79 -25.40
C GLY A 749 3.95 -25.10 -24.70
N VAL A 750 4.75 -26.16 -24.87
CA VAL A 750 4.60 -27.43 -24.11
C VAL A 750 4.92 -27.25 -22.62
N LEU A 751 5.95 -26.46 -22.27
CA LEU A 751 6.21 -26.09 -20.88
C LEU A 751 5.06 -25.24 -20.29
N MET A 752 4.48 -24.32 -21.06
CA MET A 752 3.32 -23.53 -20.61
C MET A 752 2.07 -24.41 -20.40
N LEU A 753 1.81 -25.40 -21.26
CA LEU A 753 0.72 -26.38 -21.07
C LEU A 753 0.80 -27.10 -19.71
N VAL A 754 2.01 -27.29 -19.17
CA VAL A 754 2.25 -27.95 -17.87
C VAL A 754 2.30 -26.95 -16.71
N PHE A 755 2.92 -25.78 -16.90
CA PHE A 755 3.30 -24.89 -15.80
C PHE A 755 2.49 -23.59 -15.67
N LEU A 756 1.82 -23.13 -16.74
CA LEU A 756 0.98 -21.91 -16.72
C LEU A 756 -0.31 -22.17 -15.92
N PRO A 757 -0.56 -21.43 -14.83
CA PRO A 757 -1.77 -21.62 -14.04
C PRO A 757 -3.00 -21.05 -14.76
N GLY A 758 -4.14 -21.73 -14.60
CA GLY A 758 -5.45 -21.29 -15.11
C GLY A 758 -6.13 -20.27 -14.20
N SER A 759 -7.44 -20.39 -14.01
CA SER A 759 -8.16 -19.61 -12.99
C SER A 759 -7.60 -19.91 -11.59
N PRO A 760 -7.42 -18.90 -10.70
CA PRO A 760 -6.93 -19.10 -9.33
C PRO A 760 -7.66 -20.21 -8.57
N LEU A 761 -8.98 -20.33 -8.75
CA LEU A 761 -9.85 -21.32 -8.12
C LEU A 761 -9.46 -22.76 -8.46
N THR A 762 -9.03 -22.97 -9.71
CA THR A 762 -8.76 -24.28 -10.32
C THR A 762 -7.29 -24.70 -10.28
N THR A 763 -6.39 -23.84 -9.79
CA THR A 763 -4.96 -23.99 -10.03
C THR A 763 -4.26 -24.84 -8.96
N LYS A 764 -3.50 -25.85 -9.40
CA LYS A 764 -2.91 -26.87 -8.51
C LYS A 764 -1.71 -26.39 -7.68
N PHE A 765 -1.19 -25.17 -7.92
CA PHE A 765 -0.01 -24.66 -7.19
C PHE A 765 -0.37 -23.80 -5.96
N LEU A 766 -1.65 -23.43 -5.81
CA LEU A 766 -2.15 -22.70 -4.64
C LEU A 766 -2.90 -23.67 -3.72
N SER A 767 -2.57 -23.62 -2.43
CA SER A 767 -3.41 -24.19 -1.36
C SER A 767 -4.76 -23.46 -1.29
N GLU A 768 -5.76 -24.04 -0.63
CA GLU A 768 -7.12 -23.46 -0.59
C GLU A 768 -7.14 -22.08 0.09
N ARG A 769 -6.43 -21.93 1.21
CA ARG A 769 -6.14 -20.63 1.85
C ARG A 769 -5.48 -19.65 0.87
N GLU A 770 -4.44 -20.05 0.13
CA GLU A 770 -3.83 -19.16 -0.87
C GLU A 770 -4.79 -18.78 -2.02
N ARG A 771 -5.73 -19.64 -2.41
CA ARG A 771 -6.75 -19.28 -3.41
C ARG A 771 -7.71 -18.24 -2.87
N ALA A 772 -8.21 -18.43 -1.66
CA ALA A 772 -9.01 -17.43 -0.93
C ALA A 772 -8.26 -16.09 -0.84
N LEU A 773 -6.99 -16.10 -0.43
CA LEU A 773 -6.15 -14.90 -0.37
C LEU A 773 -5.95 -14.20 -1.73
N VAL A 774 -5.80 -14.94 -2.83
CA VAL A 774 -5.76 -14.35 -4.18
C VAL A 774 -7.11 -13.71 -4.53
N VAL A 775 -8.22 -14.42 -4.31
CA VAL A 775 -9.57 -13.93 -4.61
C VAL A 775 -9.89 -12.69 -3.77
N GLY A 776 -9.63 -12.69 -2.46
CA GLY A 776 -9.84 -11.54 -1.57
C GLY A 776 -8.99 -10.32 -1.95
N ARG A 777 -7.70 -10.52 -2.28
CA ARG A 777 -6.83 -9.43 -2.79
C ARG A 777 -7.30 -8.86 -4.13
N VAL A 778 -7.99 -9.65 -4.94
CA VAL A 778 -8.57 -9.25 -6.23
C VAL A 778 -10.01 -8.71 -6.09
N LYS A 779 -10.77 -9.06 -5.05
CA LYS A 779 -12.11 -8.51 -4.73
C LYS A 779 -12.07 -6.97 -4.62
N ALA A 780 -11.01 -6.44 -3.99
CA ALA A 780 -10.72 -5.02 -3.89
C ALA A 780 -10.43 -4.30 -5.24
N ASN A 781 -10.30 -5.03 -6.36
CA ASN A 781 -10.08 -4.42 -7.67
C ASN A 781 -11.31 -3.70 -8.22
N GLY A 782 -12.52 -3.87 -7.68
CA GLY A 782 -13.71 -3.12 -8.12
C GLY A 782 -13.95 -3.13 -9.64
N THR A 783 -13.44 -4.14 -10.34
CA THR A 783 -13.87 -4.48 -11.70
C THR A 783 -15.19 -5.20 -11.52
N GLY A 784 -16.29 -4.50 -11.80
CA GLY A 784 -17.63 -4.94 -11.43
C GLY A 784 -17.98 -6.35 -11.89
N VAL A 785 -18.93 -6.96 -11.18
CA VAL A 785 -19.49 -8.30 -11.44
C VAL A 785 -19.59 -8.56 -12.94
N GLU A 786 -19.00 -9.66 -13.40
CA GLU A 786 -18.69 -9.97 -14.81
C GLU A 786 -19.91 -9.82 -15.73
N ASN A 787 -20.14 -8.61 -16.25
CA ASN A 787 -21.38 -8.27 -16.92
C ASN A 787 -21.34 -8.71 -18.39
N LYS A 788 -21.89 -9.89 -18.64
CA LYS A 788 -21.92 -10.55 -19.96
C LYS A 788 -22.87 -9.88 -20.97
N GLU A 789 -23.60 -8.83 -20.56
CA GLU A 789 -24.48 -8.07 -21.45
C GLU A 789 -23.76 -6.91 -22.15
N PHE A 790 -23.88 -6.86 -23.48
CA PHE A 790 -23.26 -5.83 -24.31
C PHE A 790 -24.15 -4.58 -24.41
N LYS A 791 -23.78 -3.51 -23.69
CA LYS A 791 -24.57 -2.29 -23.55
C LYS A 791 -24.36 -1.35 -24.75
N TRP A 792 -25.26 -1.43 -25.73
CA TRP A 792 -25.23 -0.59 -26.95
C TRP A 792 -25.09 0.94 -26.71
N PRO A 793 -25.68 1.56 -25.65
CA PRO A 793 -25.42 2.96 -25.33
C PRO A 793 -23.95 3.25 -24.98
N GLN A 794 -23.31 2.38 -24.18
CA GLN A 794 -21.89 2.51 -23.84
C GLN A 794 -20.97 2.30 -25.06
N PHE A 795 -21.33 1.40 -25.98
CA PHE A 795 -20.60 1.24 -27.24
C PHE A 795 -20.70 2.51 -28.10
N ARG A 796 -21.90 3.09 -28.26
CA ARG A 796 -22.08 4.37 -28.98
C ARG A 796 -21.25 5.48 -28.32
N GLU A 797 -21.28 5.58 -27.00
CA GLU A 797 -20.48 6.56 -26.26
C GLU A 797 -18.97 6.35 -26.47
N ALA A 798 -18.47 5.12 -26.44
CA ALA A 798 -17.07 4.80 -26.74
C ALA A 798 -16.63 5.29 -28.12
N MET A 799 -17.50 5.15 -29.12
CA MET A 799 -17.26 5.53 -30.51
C MET A 799 -17.43 7.04 -30.78
N THR A 800 -18.12 7.79 -29.90
CA THR A 800 -18.21 9.26 -29.98
C THR A 800 -17.24 9.99 -29.04
N ASP A 801 -16.66 9.31 -28.05
CA ASP A 801 -15.70 9.90 -27.12
C ASP A 801 -14.37 10.21 -27.82
N LEU A 802 -14.05 11.50 -27.95
CA LEU A 802 -12.79 12.01 -28.51
C LEU A 802 -11.54 11.38 -27.85
N LYS A 803 -11.62 11.00 -26.57
CA LYS A 803 -10.57 10.26 -25.85
C LYS A 803 -10.22 8.94 -26.55
N THR A 804 -11.21 8.17 -26.99
CA THR A 804 -11.02 6.91 -27.72
C THR A 804 -10.30 7.16 -29.05
N TRP A 805 -10.68 8.21 -29.78
CA TRP A 805 -10.07 8.55 -31.07
C TRP A 805 -8.64 9.10 -30.93
N LEU A 806 -8.35 9.90 -29.91
CA LEU A 806 -6.98 10.35 -29.60
C LEU A 806 -6.08 9.17 -29.19
N LEU A 807 -6.60 8.20 -28.43
CA LEU A 807 -5.89 6.96 -28.10
C LEU A 807 -5.68 6.07 -29.33
N PHE A 808 -6.66 5.96 -30.22
CA PHE A 808 -6.54 5.25 -31.50
C PHE A 808 -5.48 5.88 -32.41
N LEU A 809 -5.51 7.20 -32.62
CA LEU A 809 -4.54 7.93 -33.42
C LEU A 809 -3.13 7.87 -32.82
N PHE A 810 -3.02 7.97 -31.48
CA PHE A 810 -1.77 7.70 -30.78
C PHE A 810 -1.27 6.28 -31.04
N ALA A 811 -2.13 5.26 -30.95
CA ALA A 811 -1.74 3.87 -31.17
C ALA A 811 -1.23 3.63 -32.60
N VAL A 812 -1.92 4.16 -33.61
CA VAL A 812 -1.46 4.12 -35.01
C VAL A 812 -0.10 4.81 -35.15
N ALA A 813 0.04 6.05 -34.65
CA ALA A 813 1.26 6.82 -34.78
C ALA A 813 2.44 6.24 -33.96
N SER A 814 2.20 5.61 -32.82
CA SER A 814 3.23 4.94 -32.02
C SER A 814 3.70 3.63 -32.67
N ASN A 815 2.82 2.94 -33.41
CA ASN A 815 3.10 1.62 -33.98
C ASN A 815 3.50 1.61 -35.46
N SER A 816 3.28 2.68 -36.24
CA SER A 816 3.87 2.80 -37.57
C SER A 816 5.41 2.80 -37.56
N PRO A 817 6.09 3.49 -36.61
CA PRO A 817 7.52 3.29 -36.35
C PRO A 817 7.87 1.85 -35.95
N ASN A 818 7.03 1.19 -35.15
CA ASN A 818 7.26 -0.18 -34.67
C ASN A 818 7.32 -1.19 -35.81
N GLY A 819 6.27 -1.27 -36.64
CA GLY A 819 6.22 -2.20 -37.78
C GLY A 819 7.33 -1.95 -38.80
N GLY A 820 7.68 -0.68 -39.04
CA GLY A 820 8.80 -0.29 -39.89
C GLY A 820 10.15 -0.73 -39.33
N LEU A 821 10.49 -0.31 -38.10
CA LEU A 821 11.77 -0.63 -37.47
C LEU A 821 11.94 -2.13 -37.22
N THR A 822 10.95 -2.83 -36.64
CA THR A 822 11.04 -4.28 -36.36
C THR A 822 11.26 -5.12 -37.62
N THR A 823 10.76 -4.67 -38.78
CA THR A 823 10.95 -5.36 -40.07
C THR A 823 12.29 -4.99 -40.73
N PHE A 824 12.70 -3.72 -40.71
CA PHE A 824 13.83 -3.22 -41.51
C PHE A 824 15.12 -2.93 -40.74
N GLN A 825 15.14 -2.99 -39.40
CA GLN A 825 16.32 -2.66 -38.58
C GLN A 825 17.60 -3.39 -39.00
N GLY A 826 17.53 -4.71 -39.28
CA GLY A 826 18.69 -5.46 -39.76
C GLY A 826 19.23 -4.95 -41.11
N LEU A 827 18.33 -4.58 -42.03
CA LEU A 827 18.70 -4.00 -43.33
C LEU A 827 19.27 -2.58 -43.19
N VAL A 828 18.71 -1.76 -42.29
CA VAL A 828 19.22 -0.42 -41.96
C VAL A 828 20.65 -0.49 -41.41
N ILE A 829 20.92 -1.42 -40.48
CA ILE A 829 22.26 -1.61 -39.88
C ILE A 829 23.25 -2.17 -40.90
N ARG A 830 22.88 -3.20 -41.68
CA ARG A 830 23.71 -3.72 -42.79
C ARG A 830 24.02 -2.61 -43.81
N GLY A 831 23.06 -1.72 -44.05
CA GLY A 831 23.19 -0.52 -44.86
C GLY A 831 24.14 0.56 -44.33
N MET A 832 24.62 0.45 -43.08
CA MET A 832 25.69 1.29 -42.52
C MET A 832 27.10 0.71 -42.77
N GLY A 833 27.23 -0.40 -43.51
CA GLY A 833 28.50 -1.03 -43.86
C GLY A 833 28.95 -2.17 -42.93
N PHE A 834 28.15 -2.53 -41.92
CA PHE A 834 28.45 -3.67 -41.04
C PHE A 834 28.24 -5.01 -41.75
N SER A 835 29.08 -6.00 -41.44
CA SER A 835 28.95 -7.36 -41.98
C SER A 835 27.71 -8.09 -41.43
N THR A 836 27.21 -9.08 -42.18
CA THR A 836 26.06 -9.93 -41.83
C THR A 836 26.05 -10.39 -40.38
N LEU A 837 27.20 -10.83 -39.85
CA LEU A 837 27.32 -11.31 -38.47
C LEU A 837 27.32 -10.16 -37.46
N GLN A 838 28.06 -9.07 -37.72
CA GLN A 838 28.04 -7.88 -36.86
C GLN A 838 26.62 -7.30 -36.74
N THR A 839 25.88 -7.24 -37.84
CA THR A 839 24.48 -6.78 -37.90
C THR A 839 23.54 -7.54 -36.94
N THR A 840 23.82 -8.80 -36.60
CA THR A 840 22.98 -9.55 -35.65
C THR A 840 23.20 -9.12 -34.20
N LEU A 841 24.45 -8.98 -33.76
CA LEU A 841 24.79 -8.50 -32.41
C LEU A 841 24.48 -7.01 -32.23
N ILE A 842 24.66 -6.20 -33.27
CA ILE A 842 24.46 -4.74 -33.23
C ILE A 842 22.98 -4.35 -33.00
N GLN A 843 22.03 -5.29 -33.09
CA GLN A 843 20.61 -5.06 -32.75
C GLN A 843 20.33 -5.16 -31.24
N MET A 844 21.19 -5.80 -30.45
CA MET A 844 20.97 -6.05 -29.02
C MET A 844 20.75 -4.78 -28.18
N PRO A 845 21.46 -3.65 -28.38
CA PRO A 845 21.29 -2.48 -27.51
C PRO A 845 19.96 -1.74 -27.68
N SER A 846 19.26 -1.87 -28.82
CA SER A 846 17.84 -1.44 -28.93
C SER A 846 16.97 -2.19 -27.92
N GLY A 847 17.24 -3.48 -27.72
CA GLY A 847 16.60 -4.29 -26.69
C GLY A 847 16.94 -3.85 -25.27
N ALA A 848 18.20 -3.46 -25.02
CA ALA A 848 18.60 -2.93 -23.72
C ALA A 848 17.89 -1.61 -23.36
N VAL A 849 17.69 -0.71 -24.34
CA VAL A 849 16.90 0.52 -24.17
C VAL A 849 15.46 0.20 -23.76
N GLN A 850 14.80 -0.74 -24.46
CA GLN A 850 13.43 -1.16 -24.12
C GLN A 850 13.35 -1.82 -22.73
N LEU A 851 14.28 -2.72 -22.42
CA LEU A 851 14.32 -3.50 -21.18
C LEU A 851 14.50 -2.63 -19.94
N ILE A 852 15.22 -1.50 -20.05
CA ILE A 852 15.43 -0.55 -18.96
C ILE A 852 14.31 0.49 -18.90
N LEU A 853 13.93 1.08 -20.05
CA LEU A 853 13.04 2.25 -20.05
C LEU A 853 11.57 1.90 -19.78
N CYS A 854 11.08 0.74 -20.22
CA CYS A 854 9.68 0.35 -19.98
C CYS A 854 9.37 0.16 -18.48
N PRO A 855 10.15 -0.61 -17.69
CA PRO A 855 9.95 -0.69 -16.23
C PRO A 855 10.14 0.65 -15.52
N LEU A 856 11.16 1.44 -15.91
CA LEU A 856 11.47 2.71 -15.27
C LEU A 856 10.36 3.75 -15.46
N ALA A 857 9.81 3.87 -16.67
CA ALA A 857 8.69 4.75 -16.95
C ALA A 857 7.42 4.34 -16.18
N CYS A 858 7.11 3.03 -16.11
CA CYS A 858 6.00 2.49 -15.32
C CYS A 858 6.18 2.70 -13.81
N PHE A 859 7.41 2.61 -13.30
CA PHE A 859 7.72 2.88 -11.89
C PHE A 859 7.42 4.35 -11.53
N PHE A 860 7.98 5.32 -12.27
CA PHE A 860 7.72 6.73 -12.01
C PHE A 860 6.25 7.12 -12.23
N ALA A 861 5.57 6.53 -13.23
CA ALA A 861 4.13 6.72 -13.49
C ALA A 861 3.20 6.04 -12.45
N SER A 862 3.78 5.28 -11.52
CA SER A 862 3.10 4.71 -10.34
C SER A 862 3.45 5.47 -9.05
N TYR A 863 4.63 6.10 -8.99
CA TYR A 863 5.10 6.87 -7.83
C TYR A 863 4.55 8.30 -7.80
N TYR A 864 4.45 8.96 -8.96
CA TYR A 864 3.96 10.35 -9.06
C TYR A 864 2.50 10.40 -9.53
N PRO A 865 1.58 11.05 -8.80
CA PRO A 865 0.18 11.20 -9.22
C PRO A 865 0.07 12.19 -10.41
N ASN A 866 -0.83 11.88 -11.35
CA ASN A 866 -1.13 12.70 -12.54
C ASN A 866 0.10 13.07 -13.41
N ALA A 867 1.08 12.16 -13.49
CA ALA A 867 2.33 12.35 -14.24
C ALA A 867 2.41 11.48 -15.51
N ARG A 868 1.35 10.77 -15.92
CA ARG A 868 1.47 9.67 -16.89
C ARG A 868 1.76 10.17 -18.30
N ILE A 869 0.97 11.12 -18.78
CA ILE A 869 1.17 11.75 -20.10
C ILE A 869 2.45 12.60 -20.10
N ALA A 870 2.79 13.23 -18.97
CA ALA A 870 4.07 13.94 -18.83
C ALA A 870 5.28 13.01 -19.01
N ILE A 871 5.28 11.82 -18.39
CA ILE A 871 6.33 10.80 -18.58
C ILE A 871 6.33 10.26 -20.01
N MET A 872 5.17 10.06 -20.64
CA MET A 872 5.09 9.68 -22.06
C MET A 872 5.73 10.74 -22.96
N LEU A 873 5.43 12.03 -22.75
CA LEU A 873 6.04 13.14 -23.50
C LEU A 873 7.55 13.22 -23.29
N MET A 874 8.05 13.04 -22.05
CA MET A 874 9.49 12.97 -21.79
C MET A 874 10.16 11.79 -22.52
N CYS A 875 9.50 10.63 -22.63
CA CYS A 875 10.03 9.47 -23.36
C CYS A 875 10.01 9.66 -24.90
N LEU A 876 9.24 10.61 -25.44
CA LEU A 876 9.32 10.97 -26.86
C LEU A 876 10.54 11.83 -27.21
N ALA A 877 11.15 12.53 -26.25
CA ALA A 877 12.35 13.35 -26.50
C ALA A 877 13.57 12.52 -26.98
N PRO A 878 13.99 11.42 -26.33
CA PRO A 878 15.05 10.56 -26.84
C PRO A 878 14.66 9.90 -28.18
N PHE A 879 13.39 9.52 -28.37
CA PHE A 879 12.93 8.97 -29.64
C PHE A 879 13.10 9.96 -30.80
N LEU A 880 12.68 11.22 -30.60
CA LEU A 880 12.86 12.30 -31.57
C LEU A 880 14.34 12.57 -31.86
N ALA A 881 15.19 12.62 -30.84
CA ALA A 881 16.64 12.77 -31.00
C ALA A 881 17.26 11.62 -31.82
N GLY A 882 16.79 10.38 -31.61
CA GLY A 882 17.19 9.21 -32.41
C GLY A 882 16.79 9.32 -33.88
N ILE A 883 15.56 9.73 -34.18
CA ILE A 883 15.10 9.90 -35.57
C ILE A 883 15.85 11.06 -36.26
N LEU A 884 16.03 12.20 -35.58
CA LEU A 884 16.75 13.34 -36.12
C LEU A 884 18.23 13.00 -36.36
N GLY A 885 18.89 12.29 -35.45
CA GLY A 885 20.28 11.85 -35.62
C GLY A 885 20.46 10.86 -36.78
N LEU A 886 19.49 9.95 -37.00
CA LEU A 886 19.49 9.05 -38.16
C LEU A 886 19.44 9.78 -39.52
N TRP A 887 18.85 10.98 -39.54
CA TRP A 887 18.78 11.86 -40.71
C TRP A 887 20.02 12.75 -40.85
N LEU A 888 20.33 13.52 -39.80
CA LEU A 888 21.31 14.62 -39.78
C LEU A 888 22.76 14.14 -39.75
N ILE A 889 23.05 13.04 -39.05
CA ILE A 889 24.43 12.53 -38.97
C ILE A 889 24.80 11.93 -40.33
N ASP A 890 25.98 12.30 -40.83
CA ASP A 890 26.44 11.85 -42.13
C ASP A 890 26.78 10.34 -42.17
N GLN A 891 26.72 9.75 -43.37
CA GLN A 891 26.98 8.34 -43.60
C GLN A 891 28.42 7.92 -43.25
N SER A 892 29.37 8.86 -43.27
CA SER A 892 30.75 8.65 -42.79
C SER A 892 30.86 8.32 -41.30
N ASN A 893 29.83 8.59 -40.49
CA ASN A 893 29.78 8.24 -39.07
C ASN A 893 28.69 7.17 -38.78
N PRO A 894 28.94 5.88 -39.10
CA PRO A 894 27.97 4.82 -38.87
C PRO A 894 27.69 4.60 -37.38
N TYR A 895 28.69 4.80 -36.50
CA TYR A 895 28.53 4.60 -35.05
C TYR A 895 27.60 5.63 -34.40
N GLY A 896 27.66 6.90 -34.81
CA GLY A 896 26.72 7.94 -34.36
C GLY A 896 25.29 7.64 -34.80
N ARG A 897 25.10 7.28 -36.09
CA ARG A 897 23.79 6.90 -36.63
C ARG A 897 23.22 5.65 -35.95
N LEU A 898 24.09 4.71 -35.57
CA LEU A 898 23.74 3.51 -34.84
C LEU A 898 23.31 3.79 -33.39
N ALA A 899 24.01 4.67 -32.67
CA ALA A 899 23.58 5.10 -31.33
C ALA A 899 22.19 5.75 -31.37
N CYS A 900 21.92 6.57 -32.38
CA CYS A 900 20.61 7.15 -32.63
C CYS A 900 19.53 6.09 -32.94
N LEU A 901 19.86 5.00 -33.64
CA LEU A 901 18.96 3.86 -33.88
C LEU A 901 18.64 3.04 -32.61
N TRP A 902 19.57 2.95 -31.67
CA TRP A 902 19.31 2.30 -30.38
C TRP A 902 18.39 3.15 -29.52
N ILE A 903 18.71 4.45 -29.37
CA ILE A 903 17.93 5.40 -28.58
C ILE A 903 16.52 5.59 -29.17
N SER A 904 16.34 5.43 -30.49
CA SER A 904 15.00 5.51 -31.10
C SER A 904 14.02 4.43 -30.61
N PHE A 905 14.45 3.36 -29.93
CA PHE A 905 13.51 2.38 -29.34
C PHE A 905 12.81 2.88 -28.07
N ALA A 906 13.11 4.10 -27.59
CA ALA A 906 12.48 4.70 -26.42
C ALA A 906 10.94 4.86 -26.52
N TYR A 907 10.34 4.88 -27.73
CA TYR A 907 8.88 4.92 -27.89
C TYR A 907 8.17 3.69 -27.28
N THR A 908 8.87 2.58 -27.08
CA THR A 908 8.31 1.37 -26.45
C THR A 908 7.76 1.66 -25.04
N ALA A 909 8.38 2.59 -24.30
CA ALA A 909 7.88 3.05 -23.01
C ALA A 909 6.59 3.88 -23.11
N THR A 910 6.40 4.67 -24.18
CA THR A 910 5.16 5.44 -24.39
C THR A 910 4.01 4.52 -24.79
N TRP A 911 4.27 3.52 -25.64
CA TRP A 911 3.30 2.47 -25.94
C TRP A 911 2.84 1.74 -24.66
N THR A 912 3.79 1.31 -23.83
CA THR A 912 3.55 0.64 -22.54
C THR A 912 2.62 1.45 -21.62
N LEU A 913 2.89 2.75 -21.44
CA LEU A 913 2.06 3.62 -20.60
C LEU A 913 0.68 3.90 -21.20
N SER A 914 0.51 3.84 -22.54
CA SER A 914 -0.78 4.13 -23.17
C SER A 914 -1.89 3.16 -22.78
N MET A 915 -1.57 1.88 -22.56
CA MET A 915 -2.51 0.88 -22.03
C MET A 915 -2.98 1.21 -20.61
N SER A 916 -2.07 1.74 -19.77
CA SER A 916 -2.41 2.22 -18.43
C SER A 916 -3.29 3.47 -18.47
N VAL A 917 -3.02 4.41 -19.39
CA VAL A 917 -3.84 5.62 -19.57
C VAL A 917 -5.25 5.25 -20.06
N ALA A 918 -5.38 4.36 -21.04
CA ALA A 918 -6.68 3.88 -21.53
C ALA A 918 -7.50 3.19 -20.42
N THR A 919 -6.86 2.31 -19.65
CA THR A 919 -7.46 1.54 -18.56
C THR A 919 -7.87 2.42 -17.36
N ALA A 920 -7.11 3.47 -17.05
CA ALA A 920 -7.37 4.35 -15.91
C ALA A 920 -8.40 5.46 -16.20
N ASN A 921 -8.64 5.79 -17.48
CA ASN A 921 -9.52 6.89 -17.88
C ASN A 921 -10.86 6.44 -18.49
N THR A 922 -11.23 5.16 -18.38
CA THR A 922 -12.44 4.61 -19.01
C THR A 922 -13.23 3.74 -18.04
N ALA A 923 -14.50 4.11 -17.80
CA ALA A 923 -15.47 3.39 -16.99
C ALA A 923 -16.68 2.96 -17.83
N GLY A 924 -17.51 2.06 -17.29
CA GLY A 924 -18.52 1.29 -18.05
C GLY A 924 -17.91 0.09 -18.75
N HIS A 925 -18.42 -1.12 -18.52
CA HIS A 925 -17.86 -2.39 -18.96
C HIS A 925 -17.72 -2.49 -20.48
N THR A 926 -18.82 -2.25 -21.20
CA THR A 926 -18.83 -2.26 -22.67
C THR A 926 -18.01 -1.10 -23.24
N LYS A 927 -18.02 0.09 -22.60
CA LYS A 927 -17.20 1.22 -23.04
C LYS A 927 -15.70 0.89 -22.95
N LYS A 928 -15.26 0.35 -21.81
CA LYS A 928 -13.87 -0.03 -21.54
C LYS A 928 -13.35 -1.10 -22.49
N ILE A 929 -14.15 -2.15 -22.76
CA ILE A 929 -13.82 -3.16 -23.77
C ILE A 929 -13.69 -2.51 -25.16
N THR A 930 -14.61 -1.62 -25.53
CA THR A 930 -14.60 -0.94 -26.84
C THR A 930 -13.39 -0.01 -27.00
N THR A 931 -13.04 0.79 -26.00
CA THR A 931 -11.86 1.66 -26.03
C THR A 931 -10.55 0.86 -26.08
N ASN A 932 -10.46 -0.27 -25.36
CA ASN A 932 -9.30 -1.16 -25.44
C ASN A 932 -9.21 -1.86 -26.81
N ALA A 933 -10.34 -2.31 -27.38
CA ALA A 933 -10.38 -2.86 -28.73
C ALA A 933 -9.93 -1.82 -29.77
N MET A 934 -10.38 -0.56 -29.67
CA MET A 934 -9.91 0.53 -30.54
C MET A 934 -8.40 0.76 -30.40
N LEU A 935 -7.83 0.71 -29.19
CA LEU A 935 -6.38 0.81 -28.99
C LEU A 935 -5.62 -0.33 -29.70
N LEU A 936 -6.16 -1.56 -29.67
CA LEU A 936 -5.58 -2.73 -30.35
C LEU A 936 -5.77 -2.71 -31.88
N ILE A 937 -6.89 -2.17 -32.39
CA ILE A 937 -7.08 -1.94 -33.83
C ILE A 937 -6.06 -0.90 -34.32
N GLY A 938 -5.85 0.18 -33.56
CA GLY A 938 -4.83 1.19 -33.86
C GLY A 938 -3.41 0.63 -33.82
N TYR A 939 -3.11 -0.24 -32.87
CA TYR A 939 -1.86 -1.01 -32.80
C TYR A 939 -1.62 -1.84 -34.07
N CYS A 940 -2.61 -2.62 -34.49
CA CYS A 940 -2.50 -3.46 -35.69
C CYS A 940 -2.36 -2.61 -36.96
N LEU A 941 -3.18 -1.56 -37.10
CA LEU A 941 -3.16 -0.66 -38.25
C LEU A 941 -1.82 0.08 -38.38
N GLY A 942 -1.27 0.61 -37.27
CA GLY A 942 0.06 1.25 -37.29
C GLY A 942 1.15 0.26 -37.74
N ASN A 943 1.24 -0.90 -37.10
CA ASN A 943 2.23 -1.92 -37.46
C ASN A 943 2.07 -2.45 -38.89
N PHE A 944 0.84 -2.51 -39.42
CA PHE A 944 0.55 -2.83 -40.82
C PHE A 944 1.05 -1.74 -41.78
N VAL A 945 0.85 -0.47 -41.44
CA VAL A 945 1.20 0.68 -42.30
C VAL A 945 2.73 0.92 -42.37
N GLY A 946 3.44 0.76 -41.25
CA GLY A 946 4.88 1.06 -41.13
C GLY A 946 5.80 0.48 -42.23
N PRO A 947 5.76 -0.83 -42.52
CA PRO A 947 6.62 -1.48 -43.53
C PRO A 947 6.56 -0.88 -44.94
N PHE A 948 5.48 -0.19 -45.32
CA PHE A 948 5.32 0.39 -46.66
C PHE A 948 6.10 1.70 -46.89
N PHE A 949 6.58 2.33 -45.81
CA PHE A 949 7.42 3.54 -45.90
C PHE A 949 8.91 3.21 -46.13
N PHE A 950 9.33 1.96 -45.94
CA PHE A 950 10.70 1.47 -46.10
C PHE A 950 10.94 0.88 -47.51
N ARG A 951 10.80 1.71 -48.55
CA ARG A 951 10.94 1.29 -49.95
C ARG A 951 12.34 0.79 -50.28
N ALA A 952 12.45 -0.29 -51.07
CA ALA A 952 13.73 -0.87 -51.48
C ALA A 952 14.61 0.11 -52.28
N GLU A 953 14.00 0.94 -53.15
CA GLU A 953 14.63 2.04 -53.89
C GLU A 953 15.36 3.06 -53.00
N GLN A 954 15.00 3.12 -51.71
CA GLN A 954 15.52 4.10 -50.75
C GLN A 954 16.56 3.51 -49.78
N ALA A 955 16.91 2.24 -49.93
CA ALA A 955 18.01 1.64 -49.18
C ALA A 955 19.35 2.33 -49.52
N PRO A 956 20.26 2.53 -48.57
CA PRO A 956 20.18 2.17 -47.15
C PRO A 956 19.59 3.26 -46.24
N ARG A 957 19.28 4.46 -46.76
CA ARG A 957 19.01 5.66 -45.93
C ARG A 957 17.53 5.86 -45.56
N TYR A 958 16.60 5.22 -46.28
CA TYR A 958 15.15 5.17 -46.05
C TYR A 958 14.49 6.51 -45.63
N PRO A 959 14.72 7.64 -46.35
CA PRO A 959 14.17 8.95 -45.99
C PRO A 959 12.65 8.99 -45.82
N LEU A 960 11.87 8.19 -46.56
CA LEU A 960 10.40 8.14 -46.38
C LEU A 960 10.00 7.49 -45.05
N GLY A 961 10.73 6.46 -44.59
CA GLY A 961 10.55 5.88 -43.26
C GLY A 961 10.94 6.85 -42.14
N VAL A 962 12.02 7.60 -42.32
CA VAL A 962 12.46 8.65 -41.37
C VAL A 962 11.44 9.80 -41.31
N ALA A 963 10.96 10.29 -42.45
CA ALA A 963 9.92 11.32 -42.51
C ALA A 963 8.61 10.86 -41.85
N MET A 964 8.21 9.60 -42.09
CA MET A 964 7.06 8.99 -41.40
C MET A 964 7.28 8.93 -39.89
N MET A 965 8.47 8.58 -39.40
CA MET A 965 8.75 8.57 -37.95
C MET A 965 8.67 9.97 -37.33
N LEU A 966 9.20 11.01 -38.00
CA LEU A 966 9.06 12.40 -37.55
C LEU A 966 7.58 12.85 -37.51
N PHE A 967 6.81 12.57 -38.56
CA PHE A 967 5.37 12.83 -38.59
C PHE A 967 4.63 12.10 -37.47
N CYS A 968 4.96 10.82 -37.25
CA CYS A 968 4.39 10.00 -36.18
C CYS A 968 4.74 10.50 -34.78
N VAL A 969 5.91 11.11 -34.56
CA VAL A 969 6.22 11.80 -33.29
C VAL A 969 5.36 13.06 -33.14
N GLY A 970 5.23 13.87 -34.20
CA GLY A 970 4.35 15.04 -34.19
C GLY A 970 2.89 14.69 -33.86
N VAL A 971 2.36 13.63 -34.48
CA VAL A 971 1.01 13.11 -34.17
C VAL A 971 0.92 12.55 -32.75
N GLN A 972 1.93 11.83 -32.25
CA GLN A 972 1.94 11.36 -30.85
C GLN A 972 1.94 12.55 -29.87
N ILE A 973 2.78 13.57 -30.07
CA ILE A 973 2.80 14.77 -29.22
C ILE A 973 1.43 15.48 -29.28
N ALA A 974 0.85 15.66 -30.47
CA ALA A 974 -0.46 16.28 -30.64
C ALA A 974 -1.58 15.47 -29.94
N CYS A 975 -1.56 14.14 -30.03
CA CYS A 975 -2.53 13.28 -29.34
C CYS A 975 -2.34 13.29 -27.82
N LEU A 976 -1.10 13.31 -27.32
CA LEU A 976 -0.80 13.36 -25.89
C LEU A 976 -1.15 14.72 -25.27
N CYS A 977 -0.78 15.82 -25.91
CA CYS A 977 -1.19 17.16 -25.50
C CYS A 977 -2.72 17.32 -25.59
N GLY A 978 -3.35 16.79 -26.65
CA GLY A 978 -4.80 16.77 -26.80
C GLY A 978 -5.51 15.94 -25.71
N LEU A 979 -4.95 14.79 -25.33
CA LEU A 979 -5.44 13.99 -24.20
C LEU A 979 -5.26 14.74 -22.88
N TRP A 980 -4.09 15.30 -22.60
CA TRP A 980 -3.86 16.08 -21.39
C TRP A 980 -4.85 17.24 -21.29
N SER A 981 -4.98 18.06 -22.34
CA SER A 981 -5.97 19.14 -22.38
C SER A 981 -7.40 18.64 -22.22
N LEU A 982 -7.80 17.55 -22.88
CA LEU A 982 -9.15 16.98 -22.77
C LEU A 982 -9.46 16.47 -21.35
N LEU A 983 -8.55 15.70 -20.75
CA LEU A 983 -8.71 15.11 -19.41
C LEU A 983 -8.66 16.20 -18.32
N TRP A 984 -7.76 17.18 -18.47
CA TRP A 984 -7.69 18.35 -17.58
C TRP A 984 -8.92 19.25 -17.71
N LEU A 985 -9.42 19.50 -18.93
CA LEU A 985 -10.66 20.27 -19.13
C LEU A 985 -11.88 19.53 -18.54
N ARG A 986 -11.99 18.20 -18.70
CA ARG A 986 -13.05 17.40 -18.05
C ARG A 986 -12.94 17.46 -16.53
N ASN A 987 -11.73 17.34 -15.97
CA ASN A 987 -11.54 17.49 -14.53
C ASN A 987 -11.87 18.91 -14.04
N ARG A 988 -11.56 19.94 -14.83
CA ARG A 988 -11.77 21.35 -14.49
C ARG A 988 -13.23 21.79 -14.62
N SER A 989 -13.95 21.36 -15.65
CA SER A 989 -15.40 21.64 -15.75
C SER A 989 -16.17 21.00 -14.59
N ARG A 990 -15.65 19.87 -14.08
CA ARG A 990 -16.17 19.13 -12.94
C ARG A 990 -15.53 19.54 -11.60
N THR A 991 -14.86 20.69 -11.48
CA THR A 991 -14.09 21.02 -10.23
C THR A 991 -14.95 21.00 -8.96
N ALA A 992 -16.24 21.34 -9.03
CA ALA A 992 -17.16 21.22 -7.89
C ALA A 992 -17.51 19.75 -7.57
N GLU A 993 -17.73 18.93 -8.60
CA GLU A 993 -18.00 17.48 -8.53
C GLU A 993 -16.70 16.67 -8.23
N HIS A 994 -15.53 17.31 -8.31
CA HIS A 994 -14.21 16.77 -7.95
C HIS A 994 -13.57 17.47 -6.75
N ALA A 995 -14.32 18.32 -6.05
CA ALA A 995 -13.93 18.81 -4.73
C ALA A 995 -13.79 17.61 -3.79
N GLY A 996 -12.84 17.66 -2.86
CA GLY A 996 -12.48 16.53 -1.99
C GLY A 996 -13.47 16.25 -0.86
N SER A 997 -14.79 16.35 -1.12
CA SER A 997 -15.81 15.84 -0.21
C SER A 997 -15.92 14.31 -0.36
N ARG A 998 -16.18 13.61 0.75
CA ARG A 998 -16.41 12.16 0.72
C ARG A 998 -17.63 11.78 -0.10
N GLU A 999 -18.67 12.61 -0.10
CA GLU A 999 -19.87 12.38 -0.90
C GLU A 999 -19.53 12.31 -2.40
N ASN A 1000 -18.65 13.18 -2.89
CA ASN A 1000 -18.19 13.13 -4.28
C ASN A 1000 -17.44 11.83 -4.58
N GLU A 1001 -16.49 11.42 -3.71
CA GLU A 1001 -15.68 10.23 -3.93
C GLU A 1001 -16.48 8.92 -3.75
N GLN A 1002 -17.49 8.91 -2.87
CA GLN A 1002 -18.41 7.79 -2.70
C GLN A 1002 -19.44 7.71 -3.84
N GLN A 1003 -20.04 8.82 -4.28
CA GLN A 1003 -20.87 8.82 -5.49
C GLN A 1003 -20.07 8.39 -6.73
N ALA A 1004 -18.77 8.73 -6.82
CA ALA A 1004 -17.89 8.22 -7.88
C ALA A 1004 -17.77 6.69 -7.85
N TYR A 1005 -17.68 6.10 -6.65
CA TYR A 1005 -17.57 4.66 -6.43
C TYR A 1005 -18.88 3.93 -6.71
N GLU A 1006 -20.00 4.38 -6.12
CA GLU A 1006 -21.33 3.78 -6.26
C GLU A 1006 -21.81 3.79 -7.71
N ARG A 1007 -21.67 4.91 -8.42
CA ARG A 1007 -21.94 5.00 -9.86
C ARG A 1007 -21.04 4.08 -10.69
N GLY A 1008 -19.81 3.87 -10.22
CA GLY A 1008 -18.89 2.89 -10.79
C GLY A 1008 -19.36 1.44 -10.61
N LEU A 1009 -20.02 1.11 -9.50
CA LEU A 1009 -20.64 -0.20 -9.26
C LEU A 1009 -21.92 -0.39 -10.10
N LEU A 1010 -22.70 0.68 -10.31
CA LEU A 1010 -23.85 0.72 -11.22
C LEU A 1010 -23.48 0.64 -12.72
N ASP A 1011 -22.18 0.56 -13.04
CA ASP A 1011 -21.63 0.51 -14.39
C ASP A 1011 -21.95 1.77 -15.24
N GLU A 1012 -21.99 2.94 -14.61
CA GLU A 1012 -21.96 4.24 -15.32
C GLU A 1012 -20.60 4.44 -16.04
N THR A 1013 -20.63 5.14 -17.18
CA THR A 1013 -19.42 5.50 -17.94
C THR A 1013 -18.66 6.67 -17.31
N ASP A 1014 -17.42 6.92 -17.76
CA ASP A 1014 -16.63 8.10 -17.36
C ASP A 1014 -17.25 9.46 -17.79
N LEU A 1015 -18.23 9.45 -18.70
CA LEU A 1015 -19.01 10.64 -19.06
C LEU A 1015 -20.32 10.75 -18.28
N GLN A 1016 -21.00 9.64 -17.98
CA GLN A 1016 -22.20 9.61 -17.14
C GLN A 1016 -21.87 9.94 -15.67
N ASN A 1017 -20.87 9.25 -15.12
CA ASN A 1017 -20.39 9.46 -13.77
C ASN A 1017 -19.68 10.81 -13.67
N LYS A 1018 -20.41 11.80 -13.16
CA LYS A 1018 -19.97 13.19 -12.94
C LYS A 1018 -18.74 13.30 -12.05
N TYR A 1019 -18.61 12.40 -11.09
CA TYR A 1019 -17.54 12.37 -10.09
C TYR A 1019 -16.31 11.58 -10.57
N PHE A 1020 -16.34 11.05 -11.80
CA PHE A 1020 -15.21 10.32 -12.38
C PHE A 1020 -14.02 11.25 -12.68
N LYS A 1021 -13.01 11.13 -11.82
CA LYS A 1021 -11.75 11.89 -11.85
C LYS A 1021 -10.74 11.25 -12.79
N TYR A 1022 -10.45 11.92 -13.90
CA TYR A 1022 -9.51 11.46 -14.92
C TYR A 1022 -8.05 11.60 -14.46
N VAL A 1023 -7.16 10.72 -14.92
CA VAL A 1023 -5.72 10.69 -14.59
C VAL A 1023 -4.88 10.93 -15.85
N TYR A 1024 -4.18 12.05 -15.87
CA TYR A 1024 -3.23 12.43 -16.92
C TYR A 1024 -1.76 12.16 -16.54
#